data_AF-A0A3D3MFK2-F1
#
_entry.id   AF-A0A3D3MFK2-F1
#
_cell.length_a   1.000
_cell.length_b   1.000
_cell.length_c   1.000
_cell.angle_alpha   90.00
_cell.angle_beta   90.00
_cell.angle_gamma   90.00
#
_symmetry.space_group_name_H-M   'P 1'
#
loop_
_entity.id
_entity.type
_entity.pdbx_description
1 polymer ?
#
loop_
_entity_poly.entity_id
_entity_poly.type
_entity_poly.pdbx_seq_one_letter_code
_entity_poly.pdbx_strand_id
1 'polypeptide(L)'
;MKFTDDFFSATSTDPADELVQLVDSYSKENVNYKKVTSWYHTAAPVPMTDALCDGIIYRKRWNASENKNDYYVLTSFLAGEPINIELFGAIGDATTNDTKAFQNAAKFVNGLYDFVSANPNDSQENWSLEKVGVTLVGNSPVGYRIEETIQFKKPVNFLVEKIFYRGTSDKTALIFQNSHRNVIDTHVAAYPKADFSSDDFIGIHIQGAVYSTLKVGASFFTKGVICEANKTAGIFEGFAWNDIQLKSFTTNLDSFVIRNMNNGWANANRVTGGEFGSFSGLLDESKPVRRRRTFIKFEKDAASKECNSWLFFNQSFEGKYLDSNKNLLEETLCFDFSEASCSGILIVEPRIEDVNDNRVGIFRRGSEFTFKSNQYVSVTDFTDENGIKYIGENPLVLLDENLAGGYKRDGKTESTTPYVVPQTYVKNLEAFNENTGLIPNAYYPNKFCQVFKINNPNTSLWVKWNRFAEFVLFDKDRKVITNSVKLKDQIQLINNIPTDFWADITPNMAVIRLGAETYGDYINSFPFIPDAKYVGIIQRTFENARLKVMINKKDIGKIEKVKFLGIPEDTYAIADDPSSSLMSGFNFNTGEKFYNFSTHKTSVIKESGVGSPLLGYTVDATSGLSIFTVKTGDPEKLSLGTIFYINSVGGTVRFKIVEKKGNIITTNIPSSVTANDTAVTFPLCTYDTY
;
A
#
# COMPACT_ATOMS: atom_id res chain seq x y z
N MET A 1 32.75 -32.74 -45.75
CA MET A 1 31.99 -32.98 -44.50
C MET A 1 30.62 -33.51 -44.90
N LYS A 2 30.09 -34.54 -44.23
CA LYS A 2 28.87 -35.24 -44.65
C LYS A 2 27.67 -34.76 -43.83
N PHE A 3 26.48 -34.69 -44.44
CA PHE A 3 25.28 -34.31 -43.72
C PHE A 3 24.77 -35.45 -42.84
N THR A 4 24.10 -35.08 -41.75
CA THR A 4 23.55 -36.06 -40.79
C THR A 4 22.57 -37.02 -41.47
N ASP A 5 21.68 -36.54 -42.35
CA ASP A 5 20.73 -37.43 -43.04
C ASP A 5 21.40 -38.40 -44.01
N ASP A 6 22.50 -38.00 -44.67
CA ASP A 6 23.23 -38.90 -45.54
C ASP A 6 23.92 -40.02 -44.73
N PHE A 7 24.53 -39.66 -43.58
CA PHE A 7 25.22 -40.62 -42.71
C PHE A 7 24.26 -41.61 -42.04
N PHE A 8 23.10 -41.12 -41.56
CA PHE A 8 22.10 -41.93 -40.86
C PHE A 8 21.07 -42.59 -41.80
N SER A 9 21.15 -42.34 -43.12
CA SER A 9 20.29 -43.01 -44.10
C SER A 9 20.47 -44.54 -44.09
N ALA A 10 19.40 -45.27 -44.39
CA ALA A 10 19.43 -46.74 -44.47
C ALA A 10 20.39 -47.26 -45.57
N THR A 11 20.74 -46.40 -46.53
CA THR A 11 21.64 -46.69 -47.66
C THR A 11 23.07 -46.21 -47.43
N SER A 12 23.37 -45.65 -46.25
CA SER A 12 24.71 -45.14 -45.94
C SER A 12 25.75 -46.27 -45.96
N THR A 13 26.82 -46.09 -46.73
CA THR A 13 27.95 -47.04 -46.81
C THR A 13 29.18 -46.59 -46.03
N ASP A 14 29.10 -45.50 -45.26
CA ASP A 14 30.25 -45.00 -44.51
C ASP A 14 30.69 -45.97 -43.39
N PRO A 15 31.94 -45.88 -42.92
CA PRO A 15 32.36 -46.59 -41.72
C PRO A 15 31.48 -46.25 -40.50
N ALA A 16 31.17 -47.26 -39.68
CA ALA A 16 30.41 -47.11 -38.42
C ALA A 16 31.34 -46.76 -37.25
N ASP A 17 32.06 -45.64 -37.39
CA ASP A 17 33.04 -45.21 -36.39
C ASP A 17 32.38 -44.89 -35.04
N GLU A 18 33.16 -45.02 -33.95
CA GLU A 18 32.71 -44.75 -32.58
C GLU A 18 32.36 -43.27 -32.32
N LEU A 19 33.01 -42.36 -33.06
CA LEU A 19 32.78 -40.92 -33.03
C LEU A 19 32.77 -40.39 -34.46
N VAL A 20 31.72 -39.66 -34.83
CA VAL A 20 31.59 -39.09 -36.17
C VAL A 20 31.31 -37.60 -36.11
N GLN A 21 31.99 -36.84 -36.96
CA GLN A 21 31.78 -35.41 -37.15
C GLN A 21 31.00 -35.18 -38.45
N LEU A 22 29.84 -34.54 -38.33
CA LEU A 22 28.87 -34.36 -39.40
C LEU A 22 28.46 -32.89 -39.48
N VAL A 23 27.78 -32.52 -40.56
CA VAL A 23 27.05 -31.25 -40.68
C VAL A 23 25.58 -31.57 -40.48
N ASP A 24 24.91 -30.88 -39.57
CA ASP A 24 23.48 -31.08 -39.38
C ASP A 24 22.67 -30.69 -40.62
N SER A 25 21.76 -31.56 -41.04
CA SER A 25 20.95 -31.36 -42.24
C SER A 25 20.02 -30.15 -42.15
N TYR A 26 19.62 -29.73 -40.95
CA TYR A 26 18.71 -28.60 -40.77
C TYR A 26 19.48 -27.30 -40.53
N SER A 27 20.16 -27.20 -39.41
CA SER A 27 20.88 -26.00 -38.94
C SER A 27 22.13 -25.67 -39.74
N LYS A 28 22.68 -26.64 -40.48
CA LYS A 28 23.97 -26.54 -41.20
C LYS A 28 25.18 -26.34 -40.28
N GLU A 29 25.02 -26.59 -38.98
CA GLU A 29 26.09 -26.51 -37.99
C GLU A 29 26.90 -27.82 -37.93
N ASN A 30 28.13 -27.74 -37.44
CA ASN A 30 28.94 -28.93 -37.19
C ASN A 30 28.44 -29.64 -35.92
N VAL A 31 28.19 -30.93 -36.03
CA VAL A 31 27.70 -31.77 -34.93
C VAL A 31 28.51 -33.04 -34.82
N ASN A 32 28.69 -33.51 -33.58
CA ASN A 32 29.45 -34.72 -33.28
C ASN A 32 28.53 -35.76 -32.63
N TYR A 33 28.55 -36.98 -33.15
CA TYR A 33 27.78 -38.10 -32.60
C TYR A 33 28.69 -39.22 -32.12
N LYS A 34 28.38 -39.78 -30.95
CA LYS A 34 29.10 -40.90 -30.35
C LYS A 34 28.23 -42.15 -30.38
N LYS A 35 28.81 -43.30 -30.75
CA LYS A 35 28.15 -44.59 -30.71
C LYS A 35 27.86 -45.03 -29.27
N VAL A 36 26.68 -45.58 -29.02
CA VAL A 36 26.21 -45.98 -27.69
C VAL A 36 25.45 -47.31 -27.73
N THR A 37 25.56 -48.08 -26.65
CA THR A 37 24.83 -49.34 -26.44
C THR A 37 23.77 -49.24 -25.34
N SER A 38 23.84 -48.19 -24.53
CA SER A 38 22.88 -47.88 -23.47
C SER A 38 22.46 -46.42 -23.54
N TRP A 39 21.21 -46.15 -23.19
CA TRP A 39 20.68 -44.82 -22.99
C TRP A 39 21.40 -44.13 -21.81
N TYR A 40 21.54 -42.80 -21.89
CA TYR A 40 22.29 -42.02 -20.91
C TYR A 40 21.67 -42.10 -19.51
N HIS A 41 22.23 -42.94 -18.66
CA HIS A 41 21.93 -42.99 -17.23
C HIS A 41 23.10 -43.65 -16.48
N THR A 42 23.75 -42.90 -15.57
CA THR A 42 24.92 -43.36 -14.81
C THR A 42 24.56 -44.34 -13.69
N ALA A 43 23.32 -44.30 -13.17
CA ALA A 43 22.90 -45.13 -12.04
C ALA A 43 22.22 -46.46 -12.44
N ALA A 44 21.69 -46.56 -13.67
CA ALA A 44 21.01 -47.75 -14.21
C ALA A 44 20.96 -47.66 -15.75
N PRO A 45 21.95 -48.19 -16.47
CA PRO A 45 21.99 -48.09 -17.92
C PRO A 45 20.84 -48.89 -18.56
N VAL A 46 19.94 -48.21 -19.26
CA VAL A 46 18.87 -48.85 -20.05
C VAL A 46 19.46 -49.21 -21.42
N PRO A 47 19.34 -50.47 -21.90
CA PRO A 47 19.81 -50.82 -23.25
C PRO A 47 19.19 -49.94 -24.33
N MET A 48 19.99 -49.49 -25.30
CA MET A 48 19.45 -48.75 -26.44
C MET A 48 18.52 -49.63 -27.27
N THR A 49 17.37 -49.06 -27.66
CA THR A 49 16.42 -49.68 -28.58
C THR A 49 15.91 -48.62 -29.56
N ASP A 50 15.29 -49.08 -30.67
CA ASP A 50 14.69 -48.18 -31.66
C ASP A 50 13.66 -47.22 -31.05
N ALA A 51 12.96 -47.66 -30.00
CA ALA A 51 11.95 -46.84 -29.30
C ALA A 51 12.55 -45.63 -28.56
N LEU A 52 13.85 -45.64 -28.27
CA LEU A 52 14.57 -44.56 -27.59
C LEU A 52 15.22 -43.56 -28.56
N CYS A 53 15.12 -43.81 -29.88
CA CYS A 53 15.61 -42.88 -30.89
C CYS A 53 14.56 -41.81 -31.18
N ASP A 54 14.87 -40.55 -30.90
CA ASP A 54 14.06 -39.41 -31.32
C ASP A 54 14.35 -39.00 -32.79
N GLY A 55 15.42 -39.54 -33.38
CA GLY A 55 15.81 -39.30 -34.76
C GLY A 55 16.68 -38.05 -34.95
N ILE A 56 16.94 -37.29 -33.89
CA ILE A 56 17.79 -36.09 -33.89
C ILE A 56 18.91 -36.25 -32.85
N ILE A 57 18.59 -36.30 -31.56
CA ILE A 57 19.58 -36.44 -30.48
C ILE A 57 20.09 -37.87 -30.41
N TYR A 58 19.19 -38.84 -30.34
CA TYR A 58 19.47 -40.26 -30.49
C TYR A 58 19.05 -40.71 -31.88
N ARG A 59 20.02 -41.18 -32.66
CA ARG A 59 19.81 -41.65 -34.02
C ARG A 59 20.21 -43.12 -34.16
N LYS A 60 19.43 -43.83 -34.96
CA LYS A 60 19.71 -45.19 -35.39
C LYS A 60 20.39 -45.16 -36.75
N ARG A 61 21.34 -46.07 -36.94
CA ARG A 61 22.00 -46.34 -38.21
C ARG A 61 21.98 -47.84 -38.49
N TRP A 62 21.67 -48.22 -39.73
CA TRP A 62 21.85 -49.61 -40.17
C TRP A 62 23.32 -49.85 -40.49
N ASN A 63 23.96 -50.79 -39.80
CA ASN A 63 25.30 -51.25 -40.12
C ASN A 63 25.19 -52.50 -40.99
N ALA A 64 25.32 -52.31 -42.31
CA ALA A 64 25.21 -53.38 -43.29
C ALA A 64 26.30 -54.46 -43.11
N SER A 65 27.50 -54.08 -42.68
CA SER A 65 28.60 -55.04 -42.48
C SER A 65 28.36 -56.00 -41.32
N GLU A 66 27.61 -55.58 -40.30
CA GLU A 66 27.33 -56.39 -39.11
C GLU A 66 25.87 -56.86 -39.02
N ASN A 67 25.04 -56.55 -40.03
CA ASN A 67 23.61 -56.86 -40.10
C ASN A 67 22.85 -56.49 -38.81
N LYS A 68 23.18 -55.32 -38.24
CA LYS A 68 22.60 -54.83 -36.97
C LYS A 68 22.38 -53.32 -36.99
N ASN A 69 21.60 -52.82 -36.03
CA ASN A 69 21.48 -51.38 -35.79
C ASN A 69 22.59 -50.91 -34.85
N ASP A 70 23.27 -49.83 -35.24
CA ASP A 70 24.11 -49.05 -34.36
C ASP A 70 23.34 -47.80 -33.91
N TYR A 71 23.53 -47.40 -32.67
CA TYR A 71 22.88 -46.23 -32.08
C TYR A 71 23.91 -45.17 -31.77
N TYR A 72 23.54 -43.93 -32.02
CA TYR A 72 24.38 -42.77 -31.86
C TYR A 72 23.66 -41.71 -31.04
N VAL A 73 24.40 -40.97 -30.23
CA VAL A 73 23.89 -39.85 -29.45
C VAL A 73 24.71 -38.60 -29.73
N LEU A 74 24.05 -37.45 -29.79
CA LEU A 74 24.68 -36.15 -29.93
C LEU A 74 25.58 -35.88 -28.71
N THR A 75 26.85 -35.58 -28.96
CA THR A 75 27.86 -35.43 -27.90
C THR A 75 27.65 -34.19 -27.03
N SER A 76 27.09 -33.10 -27.56
CA SER A 76 26.74 -31.91 -26.77
C SER A 76 25.71 -32.24 -25.69
N PHE A 77 24.72 -33.09 -26.00
CA PHE A 77 23.76 -33.59 -25.01
C PHE A 77 24.47 -34.38 -23.90
N LEU A 78 25.40 -35.28 -24.25
CA LEU A 78 26.18 -36.03 -23.26
C LEU A 78 27.07 -35.12 -22.39
N ALA A 79 27.54 -34.00 -22.94
CA ALA A 79 28.35 -33.01 -22.24
C ALA A 79 27.51 -32.08 -21.35
N GLY A 80 26.17 -32.18 -21.38
CA GLY A 80 25.27 -31.26 -20.68
C GLY A 80 25.24 -29.86 -21.31
N GLU A 81 25.68 -29.73 -22.55
CA GLU A 81 25.67 -28.47 -23.29
C GLU A 81 24.27 -28.14 -23.82
N PRO A 82 23.97 -26.85 -24.07
CA PRO A 82 22.71 -26.45 -24.68
C PRO A 82 22.48 -27.07 -26.07
N ILE A 83 21.23 -27.42 -26.34
CA ILE A 83 20.79 -28.00 -27.61
C ILE A 83 19.99 -26.97 -28.39
N ASN A 84 20.43 -26.67 -29.61
CA ASN A 84 19.77 -25.72 -30.51
C ASN A 84 18.45 -26.29 -31.03
N ILE A 85 17.38 -25.50 -30.99
CA ILE A 85 16.05 -25.91 -31.50
C ILE A 85 16.07 -26.10 -33.03
N GLU A 86 17.01 -25.46 -33.72
CA GLU A 86 17.29 -25.60 -35.14
C GLU A 86 17.72 -27.02 -35.53
N LEU A 87 18.35 -27.77 -34.62
CA LEU A 87 18.66 -29.19 -34.84
C LEU A 87 17.38 -30.02 -35.02
N PHE A 88 16.25 -29.55 -34.48
CA PHE A 88 14.95 -30.19 -34.64
C PHE A 88 14.21 -29.74 -35.91
N GLY A 89 14.83 -28.89 -36.74
CA GLY A 89 14.28 -28.40 -38.00
C GLY A 89 13.61 -27.02 -37.92
N ALA A 90 13.81 -26.28 -36.83
CA ALA A 90 13.30 -24.91 -36.71
C ALA A 90 14.10 -23.97 -37.63
N ILE A 91 13.41 -23.02 -38.26
CA ILE A 91 13.99 -22.01 -39.16
C ILE A 91 14.15 -20.67 -38.44
N GLY A 92 13.15 -20.24 -37.66
CA GLY A 92 13.25 -19.00 -36.88
C GLY A 92 13.23 -17.71 -37.73
N ASP A 93 12.52 -17.71 -38.85
CA ASP A 93 12.31 -16.53 -39.71
C ASP A 93 10.98 -15.79 -39.41
N ALA A 94 10.33 -16.15 -38.29
CA ALA A 94 8.99 -15.73 -37.87
C ALA A 94 7.85 -16.00 -38.88
N THR A 95 8.13 -16.68 -39.99
CA THR A 95 7.21 -16.87 -41.12
C THR A 95 6.95 -18.33 -41.38
N THR A 96 7.98 -19.16 -41.37
CA THR A 96 7.90 -20.61 -41.50
C THR A 96 7.26 -21.21 -40.25
N ASN A 97 6.34 -22.16 -40.43
CA ASN A 97 5.73 -22.84 -39.29
C ASN A 97 6.73 -23.83 -38.66
N ASP A 98 7.28 -23.46 -37.50
CA ASP A 98 8.26 -24.23 -36.73
C ASP A 98 7.61 -25.23 -35.76
N THR A 99 6.28 -25.36 -35.74
CA THR A 99 5.54 -26.19 -34.77
C THR A 99 6.12 -27.60 -34.65
N LYS A 100 6.39 -28.27 -35.79
CA LYS A 100 6.89 -29.64 -35.80
C LYS A 100 8.27 -29.75 -35.14
N ALA A 101 9.13 -28.76 -35.31
CA ALA A 101 10.46 -28.75 -34.67
C ALA A 101 10.33 -28.64 -33.15
N PHE A 102 9.48 -27.74 -32.65
CA PHE A 102 9.20 -27.61 -31.23
C PHE A 102 8.52 -28.85 -30.64
N GLN A 103 7.60 -29.49 -31.37
CA GLN A 103 6.98 -30.75 -30.96
C GLN A 103 8.00 -31.90 -30.87
N ASN A 104 8.95 -31.97 -31.81
CA ASN A 104 10.03 -32.96 -31.76
C ASN A 104 10.93 -32.72 -30.55
N ALA A 105 11.29 -31.47 -30.26
CA ALA A 105 12.07 -31.12 -29.08
C ALA A 105 11.33 -31.47 -27.77
N ALA A 106 10.04 -31.14 -27.69
CA ALA A 106 9.19 -31.52 -26.57
C ALA A 106 9.07 -33.03 -26.43
N LYS A 107 8.92 -33.77 -27.53
CA LYS A 107 8.90 -35.25 -27.53
C LYS A 107 10.19 -35.82 -26.98
N PHE A 108 11.34 -35.28 -27.39
CA PHE A 108 12.64 -35.68 -26.85
C PHE A 108 12.72 -35.45 -25.34
N VAL A 109 12.45 -34.23 -24.87
CA VAL A 109 12.48 -33.88 -23.44
C VAL A 109 11.51 -34.75 -22.62
N ASN A 110 10.29 -34.93 -23.11
CA ASN A 110 9.27 -35.73 -22.44
C ASN A 110 9.60 -37.24 -22.42
N GLY A 111 10.41 -37.70 -23.38
CA GLY A 111 10.88 -39.08 -23.50
C GLY A 111 12.11 -39.40 -22.64
N LEU A 112 12.74 -38.40 -22.01
CA LEU A 112 13.86 -38.65 -21.09
C LEU A 112 13.38 -39.48 -19.90
N TYR A 113 14.08 -40.53 -19.49
CA TYR A 113 13.72 -41.22 -18.24
C TYR A 113 13.96 -40.30 -17.04
N ASP A 114 13.07 -40.38 -16.06
CA ASP A 114 13.16 -39.56 -14.84
C ASP A 114 14.48 -39.86 -14.12
N PHE A 115 15.28 -38.82 -13.87
CA PHE A 115 16.36 -38.89 -12.89
C PHE A 115 15.73 -39.31 -11.55
N VAL A 116 16.18 -40.44 -11.03
CA VAL A 116 15.44 -41.40 -10.19
C VAL A 116 14.83 -40.82 -8.90
N SER A 117 13.62 -41.26 -8.55
CA SER A 117 13.34 -41.92 -7.26
C SER A 117 12.23 -42.96 -7.39
N ALA A 118 12.34 -44.05 -6.62
CA ALA A 118 11.79 -45.38 -6.89
C ALA A 118 10.51 -45.74 -6.11
N ASN A 119 9.82 -44.78 -5.49
CA ASN A 119 8.69 -45.07 -4.60
C ASN A 119 7.40 -44.33 -5.00
N PRO A 120 6.43 -44.99 -5.66
CA PRO A 120 5.17 -44.37 -6.06
C PRO A 120 4.25 -43.99 -4.89
N ASN A 121 4.59 -44.37 -3.65
CA ASN A 121 3.80 -44.10 -2.45
C ASN A 121 4.39 -43.02 -1.54
N ASP A 122 5.55 -42.45 -1.89
CA ASP A 122 6.17 -41.37 -1.12
C ASP A 122 6.19 -40.08 -1.94
N SER A 123 5.29 -39.15 -1.58
CA SER A 123 5.14 -37.86 -2.25
C SER A 123 6.33 -36.92 -2.03
N GLN A 124 7.25 -37.23 -1.10
CA GLN A 124 8.50 -36.49 -0.87
C GLN A 124 9.70 -37.10 -1.60
N GLU A 125 9.73 -38.42 -1.80
CA GLU A 125 10.81 -39.08 -2.56
C GLU A 125 10.76 -38.85 -4.07
N ASN A 126 9.62 -38.48 -4.67
CA ASN A 126 9.52 -38.14 -6.10
C ASN A 126 10.39 -36.92 -6.55
N TRP A 127 11.14 -36.30 -5.64
CA TRP A 127 11.87 -35.03 -5.81
C TRP A 127 13.38 -35.18 -5.60
N SER A 128 14.03 -36.10 -6.33
CA SER A 128 15.49 -36.20 -6.28
C SER A 128 16.20 -34.93 -6.77
N LEU A 129 17.36 -34.68 -6.16
CA LEU A 129 18.21 -33.51 -6.35
C LEU A 129 18.93 -33.45 -7.72
N GLU A 130 18.63 -34.36 -8.65
CA GLU A 130 19.36 -34.53 -9.92
C GLU A 130 18.64 -33.98 -11.17
N LYS A 131 17.44 -33.38 -11.04
CA LYS A 131 16.59 -32.96 -12.18
C LYS A 131 17.00 -31.60 -12.79
N VAL A 132 18.26 -31.41 -13.17
CA VAL A 132 18.64 -30.30 -14.06
C VAL A 132 18.03 -30.61 -15.43
N GLY A 133 17.05 -29.79 -15.86
CA GLY A 133 16.40 -29.98 -17.15
C GLY A 133 17.39 -29.84 -18.31
N VAL A 134 17.11 -30.50 -19.44
CA VAL A 134 17.86 -30.25 -20.67
C VAL A 134 17.74 -28.78 -21.04
N THR A 135 18.84 -28.18 -21.48
CA THR A 135 18.84 -26.81 -21.97
C THR A 135 18.55 -26.78 -23.46
N LEU A 136 17.38 -26.26 -23.83
CA LEU A 136 17.02 -25.94 -25.20
C LEU A 136 17.25 -24.44 -25.44
N VAL A 137 17.96 -24.11 -26.51
CA VAL A 137 18.25 -22.73 -26.92
C VAL A 137 17.70 -22.48 -28.32
N GLY A 138 17.15 -21.30 -28.56
CA GLY A 138 16.84 -20.82 -29.89
C GLY A 138 17.73 -19.64 -30.27
N ASN A 139 18.47 -19.75 -31.37
CA ASN A 139 19.46 -18.76 -31.79
C ASN A 139 18.92 -17.72 -32.77
N SER A 140 17.66 -17.85 -33.20
CA SER A 140 17.10 -16.92 -34.17
C SER A 140 16.95 -15.50 -33.58
N PRO A 141 17.46 -14.45 -34.26
CA PRO A 141 17.29 -13.07 -33.83
C PRO A 141 15.88 -12.51 -34.10
N VAL A 142 15.10 -13.16 -34.97
CA VAL A 142 13.77 -12.69 -35.42
C VAL A 142 12.66 -13.32 -34.57
N GLY A 143 12.67 -14.65 -34.46
CA GLY A 143 11.77 -15.45 -33.64
C GLY A 143 11.15 -16.62 -34.41
N TYR A 144 10.46 -17.50 -33.71
CA TYR A 144 9.87 -18.72 -34.29
C TYR A 144 8.37 -18.59 -34.41
N ARG A 145 7.76 -19.14 -35.47
CA ARG A 145 6.29 -19.20 -35.59
C ARG A 145 5.80 -20.59 -35.22
N ILE A 146 4.83 -20.66 -34.31
CA ILE A 146 4.11 -21.90 -33.97
C ILE A 146 2.61 -21.72 -34.15
N GLU A 147 1.89 -22.80 -34.40
CA GLU A 147 0.45 -22.83 -34.65
C GLU A 147 -0.31 -23.82 -33.76
N GLU A 148 0.40 -24.66 -33.04
CA GLU A 148 -0.18 -25.63 -32.11
C GLU A 148 0.49 -25.52 -30.74
N THR A 149 -0.18 -26.08 -29.73
CA THR A 149 0.33 -26.16 -28.36
C THR A 149 1.62 -26.97 -28.31
N ILE A 150 2.65 -26.41 -27.68
CA ILE A 150 3.89 -27.12 -27.32
C ILE A 150 3.88 -27.39 -25.82
N GLN A 151 3.95 -28.65 -25.43
CA GLN A 151 3.89 -29.08 -24.03
C GLN A 151 5.16 -29.82 -23.60
N PHE A 152 5.86 -29.25 -22.62
CA PHE A 152 6.93 -29.90 -21.88
C PHE A 152 6.38 -30.42 -20.55
N LYS A 153 6.22 -31.74 -20.46
CA LYS A 153 5.73 -32.45 -19.26
C LYS A 153 6.83 -32.65 -18.22
N LYS A 154 8.09 -32.54 -18.66
CA LYS A 154 9.30 -32.74 -17.84
C LYS A 154 10.10 -31.44 -17.71
N PRO A 155 10.93 -31.32 -16.65
CA PRO A 155 11.84 -30.19 -16.44
C PRO A 155 12.67 -29.86 -17.69
N VAL A 156 12.70 -28.59 -18.08
CA VAL A 156 13.47 -28.08 -19.22
C VAL A 156 14.00 -26.68 -18.91
N ASN A 157 15.26 -26.41 -19.24
CA ASN A 157 15.70 -25.02 -19.36
C ASN A 157 15.37 -24.57 -20.78
N PHE A 158 14.52 -23.58 -20.92
CA PHE A 158 13.98 -23.15 -22.21
C PHE A 158 14.38 -21.72 -22.49
N LEU A 159 15.39 -21.53 -23.34
CA LEU A 159 16.02 -20.24 -23.63
C LEU A 159 15.71 -19.86 -25.08
N VAL A 160 14.46 -19.48 -25.34
CA VAL A 160 13.96 -19.13 -26.67
C VAL A 160 13.24 -17.78 -26.58
N GLU A 161 13.93 -16.72 -27.01
CA GLU A 161 13.53 -15.35 -26.68
C GLU A 161 12.16 -14.95 -27.24
N LYS A 162 11.87 -15.24 -28.52
CA LYS A 162 10.68 -14.75 -29.24
C LYS A 162 9.95 -15.86 -29.97
N ILE A 163 8.68 -16.04 -29.63
CA ILE A 163 7.76 -16.97 -30.28
C ILE A 163 6.50 -16.23 -30.72
N PHE A 164 6.10 -16.46 -31.96
CA PHE A 164 4.88 -15.94 -32.57
C PHE A 164 3.85 -17.05 -32.66
N TYR A 165 2.82 -16.98 -31.82
CA TYR A 165 1.71 -17.93 -31.90
C TYR A 165 0.71 -17.49 -32.98
N ARG A 166 0.42 -18.36 -33.93
CA ARG A 166 -0.46 -18.13 -35.08
C ARG A 166 -1.55 -19.20 -35.19
N GLY A 167 -1.76 -19.96 -34.12
CA GLY A 167 -2.81 -20.98 -34.02
C GLY A 167 -4.18 -20.42 -33.67
N THR A 168 -5.10 -21.30 -33.31
CA THR A 168 -6.48 -20.93 -32.94
C THR A 168 -6.55 -20.23 -31.58
N SER A 169 -7.51 -19.31 -31.45
CA SER A 169 -7.75 -18.50 -30.24
C SER A 169 -8.52 -19.25 -29.13
N ASP A 170 -8.34 -20.56 -29.02
CA ASP A 170 -8.96 -21.44 -28.03
C ASP A 170 -7.96 -22.46 -27.46
N LYS A 171 -6.66 -22.21 -27.64
CA LYS A 171 -5.58 -23.08 -27.20
C LYS A 171 -4.49 -22.30 -26.49
N THR A 172 -3.77 -23.01 -25.63
CA THR A 172 -2.53 -22.52 -25.02
C THR A 172 -1.37 -22.68 -25.99
N ALA A 173 -0.50 -21.68 -26.11
CA ALA A 173 0.66 -21.76 -26.99
C ALA A 173 1.79 -22.62 -26.38
N LEU A 174 2.24 -22.30 -25.16
CA LEU A 174 3.28 -23.05 -24.45
C LEU A 174 2.81 -23.55 -23.09
N ILE A 175 3.09 -24.82 -22.78
CA ILE A 175 2.82 -25.42 -21.47
C ILE A 175 4.14 -25.99 -20.92
N PHE A 176 4.51 -25.57 -19.71
CA PHE A 176 5.63 -26.10 -18.95
C PHE A 176 5.11 -26.74 -17.67
N GLN A 177 5.50 -27.97 -17.41
CA GLN A 177 5.09 -28.69 -16.21
C GLN A 177 6.31 -29.13 -15.41
N ASN A 178 6.14 -29.24 -14.10
CA ASN A 178 7.11 -29.87 -13.21
C ASN A 178 8.49 -29.19 -13.23
N SER A 179 8.54 -27.86 -13.29
CA SER A 179 9.79 -27.12 -13.30
C SER A 179 10.45 -27.15 -11.91
N HIS A 180 11.71 -27.56 -11.84
CA HIS A 180 12.49 -27.58 -10.60
C HIS A 180 13.91 -27.09 -10.87
N ARG A 181 14.29 -25.95 -10.29
CA ARG A 181 15.60 -25.31 -10.54
C ARG A 181 15.90 -25.09 -12.03
N ASN A 182 14.85 -24.83 -12.82
CA ASN A 182 14.99 -24.58 -14.25
C ASN A 182 15.02 -23.09 -14.58
N VAL A 183 15.51 -22.77 -15.77
CA VAL A 183 15.42 -21.42 -16.35
C VAL A 183 14.47 -21.45 -17.54
N ILE A 184 13.38 -20.69 -17.47
CA ILE A 184 12.48 -20.47 -18.62
C ILE A 184 12.61 -19.00 -19.02
N ASP A 185 13.17 -18.74 -20.20
CA ASP A 185 13.38 -17.40 -20.77
C ASP A 185 12.73 -17.33 -22.15
N THR A 186 11.54 -16.73 -22.21
CA THR A 186 10.75 -16.68 -23.45
C THR A 186 9.73 -15.53 -23.47
N HIS A 187 9.30 -15.12 -24.65
CA HIS A 187 8.21 -14.17 -24.86
C HIS A 187 7.34 -14.65 -26.01
N VAL A 188 6.02 -14.78 -25.76
CA VAL A 188 5.06 -15.28 -26.75
C VAL A 188 4.11 -14.17 -27.19
N ALA A 189 3.95 -13.96 -28.50
CA ALA A 189 3.02 -12.97 -29.03
C ALA A 189 2.02 -13.59 -30.01
N ALA A 190 0.72 -13.42 -29.75
CA ALA A 190 -0.34 -13.74 -30.71
C ALA A 190 -0.52 -12.63 -31.76
N TYR A 191 -1.57 -12.73 -32.58
CA TYR A 191 -1.90 -11.70 -33.57
C TYR A 191 -2.31 -10.38 -32.89
N PRO A 192 -1.83 -9.22 -33.37
CA PRO A 192 -2.31 -7.92 -32.95
C PRO A 192 -3.73 -7.69 -33.52
N LYS A 193 -4.73 -8.23 -32.81
CA LYS A 193 -6.20 -8.09 -32.92
C LYS A 193 -6.79 -9.08 -31.91
N ALA A 194 -6.54 -8.82 -30.63
CA ALA A 194 -6.75 -9.83 -29.60
C ALA A 194 -8.22 -10.28 -29.55
N ASP A 195 -8.43 -11.60 -29.54
CA ASP A 195 -9.73 -12.26 -29.47
C ASP A 195 -9.87 -12.92 -28.09
N PHE A 196 -10.84 -12.46 -27.30
CA PHE A 196 -11.08 -12.95 -25.94
C PHE A 196 -12.27 -13.90 -25.84
N SER A 197 -12.60 -14.58 -26.93
CA SER A 197 -13.74 -15.52 -26.95
C SER A 197 -13.53 -16.79 -26.13
N SER A 198 -12.28 -17.16 -25.80
CA SER A 198 -11.95 -18.33 -25.00
C SER A 198 -10.97 -18.02 -23.88
N ASP A 199 -11.22 -18.56 -22.68
CA ASP A 199 -10.32 -18.52 -21.53
C ASP A 199 -9.11 -19.47 -21.69
N ASP A 200 -9.18 -20.42 -22.63
CA ASP A 200 -8.10 -21.33 -22.97
C ASP A 200 -7.05 -20.70 -23.90
N PHE A 201 -7.32 -19.49 -24.40
CA PHE A 201 -6.37 -18.74 -25.22
C PHE A 201 -5.27 -18.12 -24.37
N ILE A 202 -4.23 -18.92 -24.15
CA ILE A 202 -3.18 -18.67 -23.17
C ILE A 202 -1.82 -18.58 -23.86
N GLY A 203 -1.02 -17.58 -23.52
CA GLY A 203 0.33 -17.45 -24.06
C GLY A 203 1.28 -18.51 -23.47
N ILE A 204 1.45 -18.48 -22.14
CA ILE A 204 2.33 -19.41 -21.42
C ILE A 204 1.60 -19.94 -20.19
N HIS A 205 1.56 -21.26 -20.01
CA HIS A 205 1.02 -21.90 -18.82
C HIS A 205 2.10 -22.72 -18.12
N ILE A 206 2.45 -22.32 -16.89
CA ILE A 206 3.48 -22.97 -16.09
C ILE A 206 2.80 -23.66 -14.90
N GLN A 207 2.84 -24.99 -14.87
CA GLN A 207 2.15 -25.81 -13.89
C GLN A 207 3.14 -26.53 -13.00
N GLY A 208 3.18 -26.16 -11.73
CA GLY A 208 4.11 -26.75 -10.77
C GLY A 208 5.56 -26.30 -11.03
N ALA A 209 6.00 -25.26 -10.34
CA ALA A 209 7.35 -24.72 -10.48
C ALA A 209 7.95 -24.38 -9.12
N VAL A 210 9.16 -24.88 -8.84
CA VAL A 210 9.87 -24.58 -7.59
C VAL A 210 11.35 -24.25 -7.81
N TYR A 211 11.86 -23.29 -7.05
CA TYR A 211 13.26 -22.83 -7.12
C TYR A 211 13.72 -22.44 -8.52
N SER A 212 12.80 -22.08 -9.42
CA SER A 212 13.09 -21.82 -10.83
C SER A 212 13.22 -20.32 -11.11
N THR A 213 13.94 -20.00 -12.17
CA THR A 213 14.09 -18.65 -12.71
C THR A 213 13.22 -18.51 -13.94
N LEU A 214 12.23 -17.62 -13.90
CA LEU A 214 11.23 -17.45 -14.96
C LEU A 214 11.33 -16.05 -15.55
N LYS A 215 11.83 -15.91 -16.76
CA LYS A 215 11.91 -14.67 -17.53
C LYS A 215 10.87 -14.69 -18.65
N VAL A 216 9.66 -14.27 -18.34
CA VAL A 216 8.48 -14.55 -19.18
C VAL A 216 7.69 -13.29 -19.52
N GLY A 217 7.12 -13.26 -20.72
CA GLY A 217 6.11 -12.29 -21.12
C GLY A 217 5.21 -12.86 -22.21
N ALA A 218 4.02 -12.30 -22.32
CA ALA A 218 3.07 -12.72 -23.33
C ALA A 218 2.19 -11.55 -23.76
N SER A 219 1.83 -11.49 -25.04
CA SER A 219 1.02 -10.40 -25.59
C SER A 219 -0.08 -10.89 -26.53
N PHE A 220 -1.23 -10.19 -26.50
CA PHE A 220 -2.42 -10.43 -27.32
C PHE A 220 -3.20 -11.72 -27.01
N PHE A 221 -3.17 -12.21 -25.77
CA PHE A 221 -3.90 -13.40 -25.32
C PHE A 221 -5.08 -13.06 -24.41
N THR A 222 -6.02 -14.00 -24.22
CA THR A 222 -7.00 -13.87 -23.13
C THR A 222 -6.26 -13.92 -21.80
N LYS A 223 -5.38 -14.91 -21.59
CA LYS A 223 -4.48 -14.96 -20.43
C LYS A 223 -3.03 -14.96 -20.91
N GLY A 224 -2.23 -13.98 -20.53
CA GLY A 224 -0.85 -13.87 -20.98
C GLY A 224 0.02 -15.01 -20.44
N VAL A 225 0.34 -14.94 -19.16
CA VAL A 225 1.10 -15.97 -18.44
C VAL A 225 0.28 -16.47 -17.26
N ILE A 226 0.18 -17.78 -17.08
CA ILE A 226 -0.43 -18.42 -15.92
C ILE A 226 0.65 -19.17 -15.13
N CYS A 227 0.78 -18.81 -13.85
CA CYS A 227 1.54 -19.53 -12.85
C CYS A 227 0.57 -20.34 -11.98
N GLU A 228 0.53 -21.66 -12.19
CA GLU A 228 -0.46 -22.55 -11.57
C GLU A 228 0.18 -23.51 -10.57
N ALA A 229 -0.34 -23.51 -9.35
CA ALA A 229 -0.14 -24.59 -8.38
C ALA A 229 -1.31 -25.57 -8.51
N ASN A 230 -1.03 -26.85 -8.76
CA ASN A 230 -2.07 -27.84 -9.06
C ASN A 230 -1.72 -29.24 -8.57
N LYS A 231 -2.44 -29.72 -7.55
CA LYS A 231 -2.27 -31.08 -7.02
C LYS A 231 -3.07 -32.10 -7.85
N THR A 232 -2.66 -32.28 -9.10
CA THR A 232 -3.17 -33.33 -10.01
C THR A 232 -2.09 -34.37 -10.24
N ALA A 233 -2.49 -35.63 -10.49
CA ALA A 233 -1.56 -36.71 -10.81
C ALA A 233 -0.61 -36.31 -11.96
N GLY A 234 0.70 -36.45 -11.74
CA GLY A 234 1.73 -36.12 -12.72
C GLY A 234 2.13 -34.63 -12.80
N ILE A 235 1.52 -33.76 -11.99
CA ILE A 235 1.88 -32.34 -11.86
C ILE A 235 2.37 -32.07 -10.43
N PHE A 236 3.45 -31.31 -10.30
CA PHE A 236 3.91 -30.85 -9.01
C PHE A 236 2.91 -29.88 -8.38
N GLU A 237 2.51 -30.17 -7.14
CA GLU A 237 1.43 -29.45 -6.45
C GLU A 237 1.78 -28.00 -6.05
N GLY A 238 3.06 -27.64 -6.00
CA GLY A 238 3.51 -26.33 -5.55
C GLY A 238 3.92 -25.37 -6.66
N PHE A 239 3.68 -24.08 -6.45
CA PHE A 239 4.28 -23.02 -7.25
C PHE A 239 4.99 -22.04 -6.32
N ALA A 240 6.28 -22.26 -6.04
CA ALA A 240 6.93 -21.56 -4.94
C ALA A 240 8.44 -21.36 -5.00
N TRP A 241 8.92 -20.35 -4.27
CA TRP A 241 10.34 -20.02 -4.19
C TRP A 241 10.99 -19.74 -5.55
N ASN A 242 10.20 -19.25 -6.50
CA ASN A 242 10.69 -18.88 -7.82
C ASN A 242 11.14 -17.42 -7.86
N ASP A 243 12.09 -17.13 -8.74
CA ASP A 243 12.47 -15.78 -9.13
C ASP A 243 11.90 -15.48 -10.52
N ILE A 244 10.91 -14.59 -10.57
CA ILE A 244 10.12 -14.32 -11.77
C ILE A 244 10.46 -12.92 -12.25
N GLN A 245 11.09 -12.81 -13.42
CA GLN A 245 11.29 -11.57 -14.12
C GLN A 245 10.25 -11.44 -15.24
N LEU A 246 9.37 -10.46 -15.11
CA LEU A 246 8.35 -10.18 -16.09
C LEU A 246 8.91 -9.30 -17.21
N LYS A 247 8.66 -9.71 -18.45
CA LYS A 247 8.95 -8.94 -19.67
C LYS A 247 7.74 -8.04 -20.03
N SER A 248 7.54 -7.75 -21.32
CA SER A 248 6.38 -7.00 -21.81
C SER A 248 5.10 -7.84 -21.85
N PHE A 249 3.99 -7.20 -21.50
CA PHE A 249 2.64 -7.73 -21.55
C PHE A 249 1.72 -6.73 -22.26
N THR A 250 1.54 -6.91 -23.56
CA THR A 250 0.73 -5.99 -24.37
C THR A 250 -0.63 -6.58 -24.69
N THR A 251 -1.69 -5.88 -24.29
CA THR A 251 -3.06 -6.14 -24.77
C THR A 251 -3.60 -7.54 -24.44
N ASN A 252 -3.27 -8.12 -23.28
CA ASN A 252 -3.94 -9.33 -22.77
C ASN A 252 -5.21 -9.01 -21.99
N LEU A 253 -6.22 -9.88 -21.90
CA LEU A 253 -7.35 -9.64 -20.99
C LEU A 253 -6.93 -9.79 -19.52
N ASP A 254 -6.24 -10.86 -19.18
CA ASP A 254 -5.58 -11.10 -17.90
C ASP A 254 -4.07 -11.29 -18.16
N SER A 255 -3.20 -10.36 -17.77
CA SER A 255 -1.80 -10.40 -18.23
C SER A 255 -0.94 -11.43 -17.50
N PHE A 256 -0.95 -11.41 -16.18
CA PHE A 256 -0.21 -12.33 -15.33
C PHE A 256 -1.15 -12.93 -14.28
N VAL A 257 -1.35 -14.23 -14.33
CA VAL A 257 -2.35 -14.94 -13.53
C VAL A 257 -1.65 -15.89 -12.57
N ILE A 258 -1.99 -15.76 -11.29
CA ILE A 258 -1.57 -16.69 -10.24
C ILE A 258 -2.80 -17.54 -9.91
N ARG A 259 -2.69 -18.85 -10.13
CA ARG A 259 -3.82 -19.77 -9.99
C ARG A 259 -3.52 -20.90 -9.01
N ASN A 260 -4.45 -21.16 -8.09
CA ASN A 260 -4.39 -22.31 -7.19
C ASN A 260 -5.53 -23.31 -7.45
N MET A 261 -5.19 -24.54 -7.83
CA MET A 261 -6.14 -25.59 -8.22
C MET A 261 -5.92 -26.89 -7.43
N ASN A 262 -7.00 -27.63 -7.19
CA ASN A 262 -7.01 -28.98 -6.64
C ASN A 262 -6.30 -29.16 -5.30
N ASN A 263 -6.23 -28.14 -4.43
CA ASN A 263 -5.39 -28.10 -3.22
C ASN A 263 -3.88 -27.98 -3.50
N GLY A 264 -3.51 -27.31 -4.59
CA GLY A 264 -2.16 -26.84 -4.78
C GLY A 264 -1.75 -25.80 -3.72
N TRP A 265 -0.49 -25.38 -3.77
CA TRP A 265 0.03 -24.34 -2.90
C TRP A 265 0.91 -23.35 -3.68
N ALA A 266 0.37 -22.16 -3.93
CA ALA A 266 1.08 -21.05 -4.57
C ALA A 266 1.64 -20.10 -3.51
N ASN A 267 2.96 -20.16 -3.26
CA ASN A 267 3.59 -19.51 -2.10
C ASN A 267 4.97 -18.91 -2.40
N ALA A 268 5.37 -17.84 -1.70
CA ALA A 268 6.77 -17.47 -1.51
C ALA A 268 7.55 -17.18 -2.80
N ASN A 269 6.93 -16.46 -3.75
CA ASN A 269 7.57 -16.10 -5.02
C ASN A 269 8.00 -14.63 -5.03
N ARG A 270 9.11 -14.35 -5.73
CA ARG A 270 9.55 -12.99 -6.05
C ARG A 270 9.24 -12.69 -7.50
N VAL A 271 8.66 -11.53 -7.76
CA VAL A 271 8.28 -11.04 -9.09
C VAL A 271 8.93 -9.67 -9.30
N THR A 272 9.68 -9.50 -10.38
CA THR A 272 10.43 -8.28 -10.69
C THR A 272 10.12 -7.79 -12.09
N GLY A 273 9.95 -6.48 -12.27
CA GLY A 273 9.67 -5.86 -13.56
C GLY A 273 8.25 -6.13 -14.06
N GLY A 274 8.08 -6.14 -15.37
CA GLY A 274 6.79 -6.26 -16.04
C GLY A 274 6.34 -4.92 -16.59
N GLU A 275 6.21 -4.86 -17.91
CA GLU A 275 5.66 -3.71 -18.64
C GLU A 275 4.28 -4.10 -19.16
N PHE A 276 3.25 -3.69 -18.43
CA PHE A 276 1.87 -4.02 -18.72
C PHE A 276 1.23 -2.90 -19.54
N GLY A 277 1.00 -3.13 -20.82
CA GLY A 277 0.50 -2.15 -21.77
C GLY A 277 -0.88 -2.47 -22.31
N SER A 278 -1.76 -1.47 -22.40
CA SER A 278 -3.04 -1.55 -23.12
C SER A 278 -3.19 -0.37 -24.07
N PHE A 279 -2.92 -0.59 -25.36
CA PHE A 279 -2.94 0.46 -26.38
C PHE A 279 -4.17 0.37 -27.30
N SER A 280 -4.72 1.54 -27.64
CA SER A 280 -5.83 1.71 -28.59
C SER A 280 -5.49 1.16 -29.99
N GLY A 281 -6.47 0.57 -30.69
CA GLY A 281 -6.29 0.06 -32.06
C GLY A 281 -5.61 -1.31 -32.17
N LEU A 282 -5.24 -1.93 -31.04
CA LEU A 282 -4.68 -3.29 -30.99
C LEU A 282 -5.69 -4.35 -30.53
N LEU A 283 -6.93 -3.94 -30.27
CA LEU A 283 -8.06 -4.80 -29.91
C LEU A 283 -9.05 -4.89 -31.08
N ASP A 284 -9.71 -6.04 -31.19
CA ASP A 284 -10.87 -6.15 -32.07
C ASP A 284 -12.10 -5.54 -31.37
N GLU A 285 -12.28 -4.23 -31.55
CA GLU A 285 -13.37 -3.44 -30.95
C GLU A 285 -14.77 -3.90 -31.41
N SER A 286 -14.86 -4.75 -32.43
CA SER A 286 -16.12 -5.33 -32.89
C SER A 286 -16.63 -6.48 -32.03
N LYS A 287 -15.78 -7.02 -31.14
CA LYS A 287 -16.13 -8.12 -30.23
C LYS A 287 -16.29 -7.60 -28.79
N PRO A 288 -17.40 -7.88 -28.11
CA PRO A 288 -17.62 -7.41 -26.75
C PRO A 288 -16.68 -8.10 -25.76
N VAL A 289 -15.92 -7.31 -25.00
CA VAL A 289 -15.22 -7.77 -23.80
C VAL A 289 -16.26 -7.90 -22.68
N ARG A 290 -16.44 -9.11 -22.13
CA ARG A 290 -17.54 -9.41 -21.19
C ARG A 290 -17.18 -9.22 -19.71
N ARG A 291 -15.93 -8.92 -19.41
CA ARG A 291 -15.43 -8.70 -18.04
C ARG A 291 -14.26 -7.73 -18.04
N ARG A 292 -14.01 -7.11 -16.89
CA ARG A 292 -12.91 -6.16 -16.72
C ARG A 292 -11.55 -6.78 -17.03
N ARG A 293 -10.68 -5.99 -17.65
CA ARG A 293 -9.27 -6.32 -17.89
C ARG A 293 -8.49 -6.29 -16.58
N THR A 294 -7.53 -7.20 -16.44
CA THR A 294 -6.66 -7.30 -15.27
C THR A 294 -5.20 -7.45 -15.70
N PHE A 295 -4.30 -6.70 -15.06
CA PHE A 295 -2.87 -6.89 -15.25
C PHE A 295 -2.36 -8.06 -14.43
N ILE A 296 -2.62 -8.09 -13.12
CA ILE A 296 -2.24 -9.19 -12.24
C ILE A 296 -3.50 -9.78 -11.58
N LYS A 297 -3.80 -11.05 -11.83
CA LYS A 297 -5.01 -11.72 -11.34
C LYS A 297 -4.68 -12.89 -10.42
N PHE A 298 -5.43 -13.03 -9.33
CA PHE A 298 -5.40 -14.18 -8.44
C PHE A 298 -6.67 -15.01 -8.61
N GLU A 299 -6.52 -16.30 -8.89
CA GLU A 299 -7.61 -17.25 -9.13
C GLU A 299 -7.45 -18.47 -8.23
N LYS A 300 -8.56 -19.05 -7.76
CA LYS A 300 -8.55 -20.37 -7.12
C LYS A 300 -9.84 -21.13 -7.38
N ASP A 301 -9.77 -22.45 -7.28
CA ASP A 301 -10.98 -23.26 -7.21
C ASP A 301 -11.58 -23.32 -5.78
N ALA A 302 -12.72 -23.99 -5.66
CA ALA A 302 -13.41 -24.14 -4.38
C ALA A 302 -12.63 -25.02 -3.38
N ALA A 303 -11.83 -25.97 -3.87
CA ALA A 303 -11.05 -26.88 -3.04
C ALA A 303 -9.81 -26.19 -2.44
N SER A 304 -9.21 -25.26 -3.18
CA SER A 304 -7.92 -24.69 -2.83
C SER A 304 -8.02 -23.57 -1.80
N LYS A 305 -6.99 -23.51 -0.96
CA LYS A 305 -6.75 -22.41 -0.04
C LYS A 305 -6.25 -21.17 -0.78
N GLU A 306 -6.26 -20.05 -0.07
CA GLU A 306 -5.68 -18.78 -0.50
C GLU A 306 -4.19 -18.90 -0.86
N CYS A 307 -3.70 -17.95 -1.65
CA CYS A 307 -2.28 -17.83 -1.94
C CYS A 307 -1.55 -17.13 -0.78
N ASN A 308 -0.23 -17.21 -0.73
CA ASN A 308 0.55 -16.49 0.29
C ASN A 308 1.95 -16.05 -0.16
N SER A 309 2.47 -15.01 0.51
CA SER A 309 3.87 -14.55 0.42
C SER A 309 4.36 -14.21 -0.99
N TRP A 310 3.64 -13.33 -1.70
CA TRP A 310 4.05 -12.86 -3.03
C TRP A 310 4.66 -11.46 -2.96
N LEU A 311 5.84 -11.30 -3.57
CA LEU A 311 6.63 -10.09 -3.49
C LEU A 311 6.86 -9.51 -4.89
N PHE A 312 6.29 -8.34 -5.17
CA PHE A 312 6.35 -7.64 -6.45
C PHE A 312 7.28 -6.42 -6.37
N PHE A 313 8.22 -6.32 -7.31
CA PHE A 313 9.18 -5.22 -7.43
C PHE A 313 9.15 -4.57 -8.82
N ASN A 314 8.97 -3.25 -8.89
CA ASN A 314 9.14 -2.43 -10.10
C ASN A 314 8.21 -2.76 -11.28
N GLN A 315 6.92 -3.01 -11.02
CA GLN A 315 5.91 -3.28 -12.03
C GLN A 315 5.49 -1.98 -12.70
N SER A 316 5.52 -1.92 -14.02
CA SER A 316 5.12 -0.75 -14.82
C SER A 316 3.78 -1.01 -15.50
N PHE A 317 2.78 -0.20 -15.19
CA PHE A 317 1.43 -0.32 -15.72
C PHE A 317 1.10 0.89 -16.59
N GLU A 318 0.77 0.64 -17.85
CA GLU A 318 0.30 1.61 -18.83
C GLU A 318 -1.01 1.11 -19.44
N GLY A 319 -2.09 1.84 -19.20
CA GLY A 319 -3.41 1.47 -19.70
C GLY A 319 -4.12 2.63 -20.38
N LYS A 320 -4.87 2.33 -21.44
CA LYS A 320 -5.86 3.27 -22.02
C LYS A 320 -7.29 2.80 -21.75
N TYR A 321 -8.17 3.78 -21.60
CA TYR A 321 -9.63 3.68 -21.62
C TYR A 321 -10.11 2.88 -22.84
N LEU A 322 -10.98 1.89 -22.62
CA LEU A 322 -11.65 1.13 -23.67
C LEU A 322 -13.14 1.44 -23.64
N ASP A 323 -13.58 2.25 -24.59
CA ASP A 323 -15.00 2.51 -24.86
C ASP A 323 -15.57 1.36 -25.67
N SER A 324 -16.15 0.36 -25.02
CA SER A 324 -16.74 -0.75 -25.76
C SER A 324 -18.15 -0.46 -26.26
N ASN A 325 -18.80 0.67 -25.94
CA ASN A 325 -20.09 1.13 -26.50
C ASN A 325 -20.59 2.41 -25.81
N LYS A 326 -20.07 3.59 -26.17
CA LYS A 326 -20.51 4.96 -25.81
C LYS A 326 -21.50 5.08 -24.64
N ASN A 327 -21.11 4.70 -23.40
CA ASN A 327 -21.68 5.23 -22.14
C ASN A 327 -21.25 4.53 -20.83
N LEU A 328 -20.41 3.49 -20.81
CA LEU A 328 -19.93 2.92 -19.53
C LEU A 328 -18.41 2.70 -19.55
N LEU A 329 -17.75 3.34 -18.57
CA LEU A 329 -16.33 3.17 -18.26
C LEU A 329 -16.07 1.78 -17.67
N GLU A 330 -15.12 1.01 -18.21
CA GLU A 330 -14.56 -0.16 -17.52
C GLU A 330 -13.06 0.04 -17.25
N GLU A 331 -12.72 0.22 -15.98
CA GLU A 331 -11.35 0.42 -15.50
C GLU A 331 -10.53 -0.89 -15.61
N THR A 332 -9.25 -0.79 -15.98
CA THR A 332 -8.32 -1.93 -15.90
C THR A 332 -7.87 -2.11 -14.44
N LEU A 333 -7.92 -3.34 -13.93
CA LEU A 333 -7.48 -3.67 -12.58
C LEU A 333 -5.97 -3.96 -12.60
N CYS A 334 -5.19 -3.25 -11.78
CA CYS A 334 -3.75 -3.56 -11.64
C CYS A 334 -3.55 -4.89 -10.94
N PHE A 335 -4.30 -5.10 -9.85
CA PHE A 335 -4.35 -6.33 -9.09
C PHE A 335 -5.82 -6.70 -8.81
N ASP A 336 -6.20 -7.95 -9.13
CA ASP A 336 -7.52 -8.52 -8.83
C ASP A 336 -7.39 -9.74 -7.91
N PHE A 337 -7.97 -9.62 -6.71
CA PHE A 337 -8.01 -10.66 -5.67
C PHE A 337 -9.40 -11.25 -5.46
N SER A 338 -10.37 -10.93 -6.32
CA SER A 338 -11.76 -11.30 -6.08
C SER A 338 -12.06 -12.77 -6.20
N GLU A 339 -11.32 -13.48 -7.05
CA GLU A 339 -11.45 -14.92 -7.20
C GLU A 339 -10.58 -15.68 -6.20
N ALA A 340 -9.50 -15.06 -5.69
CA ALA A 340 -8.66 -15.60 -4.63
C ALA A 340 -7.97 -14.50 -3.80
N SER A 341 -8.21 -14.49 -2.49
CA SER A 341 -7.41 -13.74 -1.52
C SER A 341 -5.98 -14.28 -1.44
N CYS A 342 -5.06 -13.41 -1.04
CA CYS A 342 -3.66 -13.75 -0.80
C CYS A 342 -3.16 -13.04 0.45
N SER A 343 -2.47 -13.76 1.34
CA SER A 343 -1.83 -13.16 2.53
C SER A 343 -0.36 -12.82 2.28
N GLY A 344 0.17 -11.78 2.92
CA GLY A 344 1.60 -11.44 2.85
C GLY A 344 2.05 -10.94 1.47
N ILE A 345 1.21 -10.15 0.79
CA ILE A 345 1.56 -9.47 -0.46
C ILE A 345 2.43 -8.25 -0.13
N LEU A 346 3.57 -8.09 -0.79
CA LEU A 346 4.37 -6.85 -0.71
C LEU A 346 4.63 -6.33 -2.13
N ILE A 347 4.26 -5.08 -2.39
CA ILE A 347 4.45 -4.40 -3.67
C ILE A 347 5.41 -3.23 -3.47
N VAL A 348 6.48 -3.19 -4.23
CA VAL A 348 7.59 -2.25 -4.05
C VAL A 348 7.92 -1.56 -5.37
N GLU A 349 7.95 -0.23 -5.35
CA GLU A 349 8.29 0.66 -6.46
C GLU A 349 7.48 0.43 -7.75
N PRO A 350 6.15 0.19 -7.73
CA PRO A 350 5.41 0.12 -8.98
C PRO A 350 5.33 1.50 -9.64
N ARG A 351 5.37 1.51 -10.96
CA ARG A 351 5.13 2.66 -11.84
C ARG A 351 3.76 2.52 -12.48
N ILE A 352 2.92 3.53 -12.39
CA ILE A 352 1.64 3.58 -13.12
C ILE A 352 1.65 4.84 -13.97
N GLU A 353 1.49 4.69 -15.28
CA GLU A 353 1.49 5.81 -16.21
C GLU A 353 0.07 6.33 -16.45
N ASP A 354 -0.08 7.66 -16.43
CA ASP A 354 -1.30 8.35 -16.78
C ASP A 354 -1.24 8.80 -18.24
N VAL A 355 -2.11 8.25 -19.08
CA VAL A 355 -2.28 8.69 -20.46
C VAL A 355 -3.49 9.63 -20.50
N ASN A 356 -3.26 10.91 -20.14
CA ASN A 356 -4.19 12.06 -20.21
C ASN A 356 -5.07 12.38 -18.97
N ASP A 357 -4.52 12.39 -17.77
CA ASP A 357 -5.15 12.87 -16.51
C ASP A 357 -6.43 12.11 -16.08
N ASN A 358 -6.60 10.84 -16.50
CA ASN A 358 -7.78 10.05 -16.18
C ASN A 358 -7.41 8.62 -15.76
N ARG A 359 -7.61 8.33 -14.46
CA ARG A 359 -7.48 7.06 -13.71
C ARG A 359 -7.12 5.81 -14.54
N VAL A 360 -6.04 5.11 -14.16
CA VAL A 360 -5.55 3.95 -14.93
C VAL A 360 -5.41 2.64 -14.13
N GLY A 361 -5.81 2.59 -12.85
CA GLY A 361 -5.75 1.34 -12.09
C GLY A 361 -6.52 1.35 -10.78
N ILE A 362 -7.41 0.35 -10.60
CA ILE A 362 -8.03 0.04 -9.30
C ILE A 362 -7.39 -1.20 -8.68
N PHE A 363 -7.15 -1.15 -7.38
CA PHE A 363 -6.80 -2.32 -6.58
C PHE A 363 -8.07 -2.96 -6.03
N ARG A 364 -8.32 -4.22 -6.38
CA ARG A 364 -9.35 -5.00 -5.69
C ARG A 364 -8.79 -5.47 -4.35
N ARG A 365 -9.54 -5.45 -3.25
CA ARG A 365 -9.05 -5.81 -1.91
C ARG A 365 -8.93 -7.34 -1.79
N GLY A 366 -7.75 -7.77 -1.36
CA GLY A 366 -7.45 -9.06 -0.73
C GLY A 366 -6.64 -8.80 0.55
N SER A 367 -6.62 -9.75 1.49
CA SER A 367 -6.04 -9.63 2.85
C SER A 367 -4.60 -9.07 2.88
N GLU A 368 -4.29 -8.24 3.89
CA GLU A 368 -2.94 -7.87 4.36
C GLU A 368 -1.84 -7.70 3.29
N PHE A 369 -1.84 -6.57 2.57
CA PHE A 369 -0.73 -6.18 1.71
C PHE A 369 0.04 -4.96 2.23
N THR A 370 1.33 -4.90 1.91
CA THR A 370 2.21 -3.76 2.20
C THR A 370 2.67 -3.11 0.88
N PHE A 371 2.74 -1.78 0.86
CA PHE A 371 3.16 -1.00 -0.31
C PHE A 371 4.33 -0.07 0.05
N LYS A 372 5.36 -0.01 -0.80
CA LYS A 372 6.50 0.94 -0.66
C LYS A 372 6.89 1.50 -2.02
N SER A 373 7.07 2.81 -2.20
CA SER A 373 7.62 3.37 -3.45
C SER A 373 8.52 4.58 -3.17
N ASN A 374 9.66 4.66 -3.86
CA ASN A 374 10.59 5.79 -3.80
C ASN A 374 10.75 6.54 -5.14
N GLN A 375 10.16 6.02 -6.22
CA GLN A 375 10.29 6.60 -7.56
C GLN A 375 9.27 7.74 -7.74
N TYR A 376 9.77 8.96 -7.78
CA TYR A 376 9.02 10.16 -8.14
C TYR A 376 8.76 10.19 -9.65
N VAL A 377 7.52 10.57 -10.02
CA VAL A 377 7.08 11.50 -11.09
C VAL A 377 5.68 11.05 -11.59
N SER A 378 4.68 11.89 -11.29
CA SER A 378 3.28 11.94 -11.80
C SER A 378 2.26 10.84 -11.44
N VAL A 379 2.23 10.31 -10.21
CA VAL A 379 1.25 9.27 -9.83
C VAL A 379 0.62 9.56 -8.47
N THR A 380 -0.53 10.25 -8.43
CA THR A 380 -1.32 10.36 -7.19
C THR A 380 -2.78 9.98 -7.45
N ASP A 381 -3.11 8.71 -7.15
CA ASP A 381 -4.32 8.23 -6.47
C ASP A 381 -4.50 6.72 -6.78
N PHE A 382 -4.07 5.80 -5.90
CA PHE A 382 -4.58 4.43 -6.03
C PHE A 382 -5.97 4.40 -5.45
N THR A 383 -6.98 4.04 -6.24
CA THR A 383 -8.34 3.91 -5.74
C THR A 383 -8.62 2.41 -5.56
N ASP A 384 -9.10 1.94 -4.40
CA ASP A 384 -9.60 0.56 -4.34
C ASP A 384 -10.96 0.41 -5.03
N GLU A 385 -11.46 -0.83 -5.12
CA GLU A 385 -12.76 -1.16 -5.73
C GLU A 385 -13.95 -0.36 -5.15
N ASN A 386 -13.76 0.22 -3.98
CA ASN A 386 -14.77 1.00 -3.26
C ASN A 386 -14.55 2.51 -3.36
N GLY A 387 -13.59 2.98 -4.16
CA GLY A 387 -13.35 4.41 -4.32
C GLY A 387 -12.34 5.00 -3.33
N ILE A 388 -11.70 4.20 -2.46
CA ILE A 388 -10.79 4.71 -1.42
C ILE A 388 -9.42 5.01 -2.01
N LYS A 389 -8.93 6.25 -1.81
CA LYS A 389 -7.63 6.70 -2.30
C LYS A 389 -6.49 6.38 -1.33
N TYR A 390 -5.52 5.59 -1.77
CA TYR A 390 -4.26 5.29 -1.08
C TYR A 390 -3.12 6.04 -1.76
N ILE A 391 -2.18 6.57 -0.97
CA ILE A 391 -1.06 7.37 -1.48
C ILE A 391 0.25 6.77 -1.05
N GLY A 392 1.09 6.54 -2.06
CA GLY A 392 2.50 6.15 -1.93
C GLY A 392 3.48 7.32 -1.90
N GLU A 393 3.04 8.57 -1.73
CA GLU A 393 3.90 9.76 -1.70
C GLU A 393 4.00 10.42 -0.31
N ASN A 394 5.10 11.15 -0.09
CA ASN A 394 5.29 12.12 1.00
C ASN A 394 4.20 13.21 0.92
N PRO A 395 3.15 13.18 1.77
CA PRO A 395 2.09 14.17 1.72
C PRO A 395 2.65 15.56 2.06
N LEU A 396 2.00 16.61 1.54
CA LEU A 396 2.34 17.96 1.98
C LEU A 396 1.80 18.15 3.39
N VAL A 397 2.71 18.42 4.33
CA VAL A 397 2.37 18.69 5.72
C VAL A 397 1.90 20.14 5.84
N LEU A 398 0.62 20.35 6.16
CA LEU A 398 0.06 21.67 6.47
C LEU A 398 0.27 22.05 7.94
N LEU A 399 0.37 21.05 8.81
CA LEU A 399 0.59 21.20 10.25
C LEU A 399 1.28 19.95 10.79
N ASP A 400 2.28 20.10 11.66
CA ASP A 400 2.84 19.01 12.46
C ASP A 400 3.31 19.60 13.79
N GLU A 401 2.39 19.63 14.76
CA GLU A 401 2.60 20.29 16.05
C GLU A 401 2.62 19.28 17.18
N ASN A 402 3.67 19.35 18.00
CA ASN A 402 3.70 18.68 19.30
C ASN A 402 2.95 19.55 20.31
N LEU A 403 1.86 19.03 20.85
CA LEU A 403 0.96 19.73 21.76
C LEU A 403 1.20 19.36 23.23
N ALA A 404 2.17 18.47 23.49
CA ALA A 404 2.64 18.13 24.82
C ALA A 404 3.06 19.39 25.59
N GLY A 405 2.48 19.60 26.77
CA GLY A 405 2.74 20.80 27.59
C GLY A 405 2.19 22.12 27.04
N GLY A 406 1.53 22.11 25.87
CA GLY A 406 0.85 23.27 25.27
C GLY A 406 -0.48 23.64 25.93
N TYR A 407 -0.80 23.03 27.07
CA TYR A 407 -2.02 23.27 27.81
C TYR A 407 -1.75 23.48 29.29
N LYS A 408 -2.72 24.08 29.97
CA LYS A 408 -2.73 24.29 31.40
C LYS A 408 -4.01 23.72 31.97
N ARG A 409 -3.92 22.99 33.08
CA ARG A 409 -5.06 22.34 33.73
C ARG A 409 -5.30 22.98 35.09
N ASP A 410 -6.57 23.08 35.50
CA ASP A 410 -6.89 23.41 36.88
C ASP A 410 -6.49 22.24 37.81
N GLY A 411 -6.23 22.52 39.09
CA GLY A 411 -5.77 21.49 40.04
C GLY A 411 -6.80 20.41 40.37
N LYS A 412 -7.93 20.34 39.64
CA LYS A 412 -8.96 19.32 39.87
C LYS A 412 -8.50 17.97 39.34
N THR A 413 -8.79 16.92 40.10
CA THR A 413 -8.61 15.54 39.64
C THR A 413 -9.89 15.09 38.94
N GLU A 414 -9.74 14.43 37.80
CA GLU A 414 -10.88 13.87 37.07
C GLU A 414 -11.59 12.83 37.94
N SER A 415 -12.90 12.98 38.12
CA SER A 415 -13.73 12.06 38.89
C SER A 415 -15.05 11.84 38.18
N THR A 416 -15.56 10.62 38.22
CA THR A 416 -16.90 10.27 37.73
C THR A 416 -17.96 10.39 38.82
N THR A 417 -17.56 10.62 40.08
CA THR A 417 -18.50 10.72 41.21
C THR A 417 -17.95 11.63 42.32
N PRO A 418 -18.40 12.89 42.44
CA PRO A 418 -19.22 13.64 41.47
C PRO A 418 -18.48 13.82 40.13
N TYR A 419 -19.22 14.03 39.04
CA TYR A 419 -18.61 14.27 37.72
C TYR A 419 -17.82 15.58 37.72
N VAL A 420 -16.49 15.47 37.69
CA VAL A 420 -15.55 16.58 37.68
C VAL A 420 -14.59 16.37 36.51
N VAL A 421 -14.65 17.27 35.53
CA VAL A 421 -13.67 17.32 34.44
C VAL A 421 -12.68 18.44 34.74
N PRO A 422 -11.37 18.18 34.71
CA PRO A 422 -10.38 19.22 34.87
C PRO A 422 -10.49 20.25 33.75
N GLN A 423 -10.54 21.52 34.13
CA GLN A 423 -10.64 22.63 33.20
C GLN A 423 -9.28 22.87 32.56
N THR A 424 -9.25 23.16 31.26
CA THR A 424 -8.01 23.35 30.54
C THR A 424 -8.01 24.61 29.70
N TYR A 425 -6.86 25.27 29.64
CA TYR A 425 -6.54 26.28 28.62
C TYR A 425 -5.44 25.76 27.72
N VAL A 426 -5.47 26.17 26.45
CA VAL A 426 -4.47 25.80 25.46
C VAL A 426 -3.75 27.05 24.97
N LYS A 427 -2.52 26.86 24.48
CA LYS A 427 -1.74 27.88 23.77
C LYS A 427 -1.24 27.33 22.44
N ASN A 428 -0.68 28.20 21.61
CA ASN A 428 -0.13 27.93 20.26
C ASN A 428 -1.16 27.56 19.19
N LEU A 429 -2.28 26.94 19.56
CA LEU A 429 -3.43 26.70 18.69
C LEU A 429 -4.68 27.42 19.24
N GLU A 430 -5.73 27.53 18.41
CA GLU A 430 -7.01 28.10 18.81
C GLU A 430 -7.64 27.23 19.91
N ALA A 431 -8.36 27.85 20.85
CA ALA A 431 -9.11 27.11 21.85
C ALA A 431 -10.46 26.66 21.26
N PHE A 432 -10.89 25.45 21.59
CA PHE A 432 -12.27 25.01 21.30
C PHE A 432 -12.88 24.27 22.50
N ASN A 433 -14.12 24.59 22.86
CA ASN A 433 -14.88 23.80 23.82
C ASN A 433 -16.32 23.57 23.33
N GLU A 434 -16.95 22.53 23.84
CA GLU A 434 -18.25 22.04 23.39
C GLU A 434 -19.45 22.89 23.83
N ASN A 435 -19.24 24.02 24.53
CA ASN A 435 -20.33 24.89 25.00
C ASN A 435 -20.26 26.31 24.42
N THR A 436 -19.06 26.81 24.16
CA THR A 436 -18.82 28.18 23.69
C THR A 436 -18.00 28.23 22.39
N GLY A 437 -17.69 27.06 21.82
CA GLY A 437 -16.99 26.92 20.55
C GLY A 437 -15.57 27.46 20.63
N LEU A 438 -15.24 28.38 19.72
CA LEU A 438 -13.92 29.01 19.63
C LEU A 438 -13.65 30.08 20.69
N ILE A 439 -14.62 30.37 21.56
CA ILE A 439 -14.44 31.31 22.66
C ILE A 439 -13.93 30.52 23.88
N PRO A 440 -12.73 30.81 24.40
CA PRO A 440 -12.20 30.10 25.56
C PRO A 440 -13.03 30.40 26.81
N ASN A 441 -13.19 29.42 27.70
CA ASN A 441 -13.95 29.59 28.94
C ASN A 441 -13.25 28.87 30.11
N ALA A 442 -13.21 29.49 31.31
CA ALA A 442 -12.62 28.89 32.52
C ALA A 442 -13.45 27.74 33.11
N TYR A 443 -14.74 27.69 32.76
CA TYR A 443 -15.71 26.74 33.30
C TYR A 443 -15.82 25.45 32.47
N TYR A 444 -15.33 25.46 31.22
CA TYR A 444 -15.38 24.31 30.31
C TYR A 444 -13.98 23.94 29.79
N PRO A 445 -13.69 22.63 29.61
CA PRO A 445 -12.37 22.19 29.19
C PRO A 445 -12.11 22.61 27.74
N ASN A 446 -11.10 23.47 27.54
CA ASN A 446 -10.68 23.87 26.20
C ASN A 446 -9.72 22.83 25.61
N LYS A 447 -9.97 22.49 24.36
CA LYS A 447 -9.20 21.58 23.51
C LYS A 447 -8.39 22.39 22.50
N PHE A 448 -7.37 21.77 21.92
CA PHE A 448 -6.62 22.37 20.83
C PHE A 448 -7.45 22.34 19.56
N CYS A 449 -7.48 23.44 18.80
CA CYS A 449 -8.17 23.52 17.52
C CYS A 449 -7.28 24.23 16.50
N GLN A 450 -7.07 23.61 15.34
CA GLN A 450 -6.53 24.30 14.17
C GLN A 450 -7.61 24.38 13.10
N VAL A 451 -7.88 25.60 12.64
CA VAL A 451 -8.85 25.83 11.56
C VAL A 451 -8.14 25.89 10.20
N PHE A 452 -8.75 25.25 9.21
CA PHE A 452 -8.34 25.26 7.81
C PHE A 452 -9.47 25.82 6.95
N LYS A 453 -9.12 26.64 5.97
CA LYS A 453 -10.05 27.15 4.96
C LYS A 453 -10.20 26.13 3.85
N ILE A 454 -11.45 25.88 3.44
CA ILE A 454 -11.83 24.97 2.37
C ILE A 454 -12.17 25.83 1.14
N ASN A 455 -11.25 25.88 0.18
CA ASN A 455 -11.48 26.53 -1.11
C ASN A 455 -12.19 25.59 -2.09
N ASN A 456 -12.05 24.27 -1.93
CA ASN A 456 -12.76 23.26 -2.72
C ASN A 456 -13.28 22.10 -1.84
N PRO A 457 -14.60 21.90 -1.70
CA PRO A 457 -15.20 20.90 -0.81
C PRO A 457 -14.98 19.45 -1.26
N ASN A 458 -14.65 19.22 -2.54
CA ASN A 458 -14.33 17.89 -3.08
C ASN A 458 -12.90 17.43 -2.75
N THR A 459 -12.18 18.20 -1.92
CA THR A 459 -10.83 17.90 -1.46
C THR A 459 -10.91 17.20 -0.12
N SER A 460 -10.07 16.18 0.10
CA SER A 460 -9.97 15.51 1.40
C SER A 460 -8.84 16.07 2.24
N LEU A 461 -9.09 16.20 3.54
CA LEU A 461 -8.06 16.54 4.52
C LEU A 461 -7.62 15.28 5.25
N TRP A 462 -6.30 15.11 5.40
CA TRP A 462 -5.74 13.97 6.12
C TRP A 462 -5.27 14.43 7.47
N VAL A 463 -5.74 13.77 8.52
CA VAL A 463 -5.38 14.15 9.88
C VAL A 463 -4.90 12.94 10.65
N LYS A 464 -3.72 13.09 11.24
CA LYS A 464 -3.17 12.20 12.26
C LYS A 464 -3.33 12.85 13.63
N TRP A 465 -4.05 12.15 14.50
CA TRP A 465 -4.42 12.57 15.85
C TRP A 465 -4.01 11.50 16.86
N ASN A 466 -3.90 11.89 18.12
CA ASN A 466 -3.70 10.94 19.22
C ASN A 466 -5.03 10.73 19.97
N ARG A 467 -5.48 9.46 20.06
CA ARG A 467 -6.71 8.97 20.71
C ARG A 467 -8.05 9.38 20.09
N PHE A 468 -8.37 10.67 20.03
CA PHE A 468 -9.72 11.16 19.69
C PHE A 468 -9.70 12.01 18.43
N ALA A 469 -10.38 11.55 17.39
CA ALA A 469 -10.60 12.32 16.17
C ALA A 469 -11.91 13.13 16.29
N GLU A 470 -11.77 14.45 16.36
CA GLU A 470 -12.89 15.39 16.53
C GLU A 470 -12.73 16.56 15.56
N PHE A 471 -13.81 16.97 14.89
CA PHE A 471 -13.78 18.17 14.07
C PHE A 471 -15.13 18.90 14.05
N VAL A 472 -15.09 20.15 13.61
CA VAL A 472 -16.24 21.03 13.51
C VAL A 472 -16.21 21.77 12.17
N LEU A 473 -17.38 22.07 11.61
CA LEU A 473 -17.49 22.79 10.34
C LEU A 473 -17.97 24.22 10.57
N PHE A 474 -17.42 25.15 9.80
CA PHE A 474 -17.86 26.55 9.79
C PHE A 474 -18.32 26.97 8.40
N ASP A 475 -19.32 27.83 8.37
CA ASP A 475 -19.82 28.45 7.15
C ASP A 475 -18.92 29.61 6.67
N LYS A 476 -19.34 30.26 5.58
CA LYS A 476 -18.63 31.41 4.99
C LYS A 476 -18.50 32.60 5.95
N ASP A 477 -19.43 32.74 6.91
CA ASP A 477 -19.52 33.83 7.87
C ASP A 477 -18.78 33.48 9.17
N ARG A 478 -17.97 32.41 9.15
CA ARG A 478 -17.17 31.89 10.27
C ARG A 478 -18.01 31.38 11.46
N LYS A 479 -19.28 31.07 11.24
CA LYS A 479 -20.17 30.50 12.27
C LYS A 479 -20.14 28.98 12.20
N VAL A 480 -20.21 28.33 13.37
CA VAL A 480 -20.31 26.87 13.47
C VAL A 480 -21.61 26.41 12.80
N ILE A 481 -21.51 25.42 11.93
CA ILE A 481 -22.67 24.79 11.30
C ILE A 481 -23.31 23.86 12.33
N THR A 482 -24.48 24.24 12.86
CA THR A 482 -25.26 23.44 13.83
C THR A 482 -26.51 22.80 13.24
N ASN A 483 -26.78 23.03 11.95
CA ASN A 483 -27.94 22.48 11.27
C ASN A 483 -27.83 20.94 11.17
N SER A 484 -28.76 20.24 11.82
CA SER A 484 -28.73 18.78 11.92
C SER A 484 -28.87 18.05 10.58
N VAL A 485 -29.51 18.65 9.57
CA VAL A 485 -29.60 18.09 8.22
C VAL A 485 -28.23 18.14 7.55
N LYS A 486 -27.58 19.31 7.55
CA LYS A 486 -26.25 19.49 6.94
C LYS A 486 -25.17 18.62 7.59
N LEU A 487 -25.25 18.46 8.92
CA LEU A 487 -24.32 17.61 9.66
C LEU A 487 -24.55 16.12 9.35
N LYS A 488 -25.80 15.70 9.15
CA LYS A 488 -26.11 14.36 8.67
C LYS A 488 -25.59 14.14 7.25
N ASP A 489 -25.69 15.14 6.36
CA ASP A 489 -25.10 15.06 5.01
C ASP A 489 -23.58 14.89 5.10
N GLN A 490 -22.91 15.62 6.00
CA GLN A 490 -21.48 15.45 6.25
C GLN A 490 -21.14 14.05 6.79
N ILE A 491 -21.91 13.53 7.74
CA ILE A 491 -21.74 12.16 8.24
C ILE A 491 -21.94 11.16 7.10
N GLN A 492 -22.93 11.37 6.24
CA GLN A 492 -23.19 10.47 5.11
C GLN A 492 -22.03 10.48 4.11
N LEU A 493 -21.45 11.65 3.81
CA LEU A 493 -20.23 11.74 2.99
C LEU A 493 -19.05 10.96 3.59
N ILE A 494 -18.98 10.88 4.92
CA ILE A 494 -17.94 10.14 5.64
C ILE A 494 -18.24 8.64 5.68
N ASN A 495 -19.48 8.24 6.01
CA ASN A 495 -19.90 6.85 6.11
C ASN A 495 -20.00 6.14 4.74
N ASN A 496 -20.16 6.90 3.65
CA ASN A 496 -20.06 6.37 2.30
C ASN A 496 -18.61 5.96 1.92
N ILE A 497 -17.62 6.20 2.79
CA ILE A 497 -16.25 5.70 2.68
C ILE A 497 -16.16 4.39 3.51
N PRO A 498 -15.93 3.22 2.90
CA PRO A 498 -15.97 1.96 3.63
C PRO A 498 -14.77 1.81 4.57
N THR A 499 -15.01 2.02 5.87
CA THR A 499 -13.97 1.97 6.90
C THR A 499 -14.57 1.58 8.26
N ASP A 500 -13.73 1.07 9.16
CA ASP A 500 -14.09 0.50 10.47
C ASP A 500 -14.40 1.55 11.57
N PHE A 501 -14.80 2.76 11.20
CA PHE A 501 -15.07 3.84 12.17
C PHE A 501 -16.53 4.32 12.09
N TRP A 502 -17.11 4.59 13.26
CA TRP A 502 -18.41 5.26 13.34
C TRP A 502 -18.21 6.77 13.28
N ALA A 503 -19.25 7.49 12.84
CA ALA A 503 -19.32 8.94 12.91
C ALA A 503 -20.58 9.36 13.68
N ASP A 504 -20.44 10.28 14.63
CA ASP A 504 -21.56 10.82 15.43
C ASP A 504 -21.36 12.30 15.77
N ILE A 505 -22.43 12.98 16.17
CA ILE A 505 -22.45 14.41 16.51
C ILE A 505 -22.72 14.61 18.01
N THR A 506 -21.90 15.43 18.67
CA THR A 506 -22.18 15.85 20.06
C THR A 506 -23.36 16.84 20.11
N PRO A 507 -24.22 16.81 21.15
CA PRO A 507 -25.47 17.56 21.19
C PRO A 507 -25.33 19.10 21.26
N ASN A 508 -24.24 19.65 21.80
CA ASN A 508 -24.17 21.09 22.11
C ASN A 508 -23.57 21.95 20.99
N MET A 509 -22.38 21.61 20.48
CA MET A 509 -21.64 22.42 19.50
C MET A 509 -21.37 21.71 18.18
N ALA A 510 -22.19 20.71 17.85
CA ALA A 510 -22.14 20.01 16.56
C ALA A 510 -20.76 19.42 16.21
N VAL A 511 -19.96 19.04 17.23
CA VAL A 511 -18.67 18.36 17.00
C VAL A 511 -18.94 16.99 16.41
N ILE A 512 -18.29 16.71 15.28
CA ILE A 512 -18.33 15.41 14.64
C ILE A 512 -17.15 14.59 15.17
N ARG A 513 -17.44 13.40 15.68
CA ARG A 513 -16.48 12.45 16.24
C ARG A 513 -16.33 11.28 15.29
N LEU A 514 -15.10 10.80 15.09
CA LEU A 514 -14.79 9.63 14.27
C LEU A 514 -14.14 8.52 15.11
N GLY A 515 -14.69 7.30 15.05
CA GLY A 515 -14.10 6.08 15.62
C GLY A 515 -14.26 5.86 17.13
N ALA A 516 -13.93 4.65 17.60
CA ALA A 516 -14.05 4.26 19.02
C ALA A 516 -12.83 4.68 19.86
N GLU A 517 -13.03 4.94 21.16
CA GLU A 517 -11.99 5.33 22.12
C GLU A 517 -10.98 4.20 22.34
N THR A 518 -9.93 4.10 21.52
CA THR A 518 -8.78 3.23 21.81
C THR A 518 -7.49 4.04 21.94
N TYR A 519 -6.54 3.49 22.69
CA TYR A 519 -5.25 4.12 22.97
C TYR A 519 -4.32 3.99 21.76
N GLY A 520 -4.53 4.79 20.71
CA GLY A 520 -3.75 4.74 19.48
C GLY A 520 -3.71 6.05 18.69
N ASP A 521 -2.83 6.09 17.69
CA ASP A 521 -2.82 7.15 16.68
C ASP A 521 -3.84 6.80 15.58
N TYR A 522 -4.70 7.75 15.23
CA TYR A 522 -5.69 7.57 14.16
C TYR A 522 -5.29 8.39 12.94
N ILE A 523 -5.54 7.86 11.74
CA ILE A 523 -5.42 8.60 10.48
C ILE A 523 -6.76 8.52 9.76
N ASN A 524 -7.41 9.66 9.54
CA ASN A 524 -8.66 9.75 8.81
C ASN A 524 -8.52 10.70 7.62
N SER A 525 -9.25 10.40 6.54
CA SER A 525 -9.41 11.24 5.36
C SER A 525 -10.91 11.45 5.13
N PHE A 526 -11.35 12.69 4.99
CA PHE A 526 -12.75 13.00 4.76
C PHE A 526 -12.93 14.24 3.87
N PRO A 527 -13.95 14.25 2.99
CA PRO A 527 -14.36 15.41 2.20
C PRO A 527 -15.29 16.32 3.02
N PHE A 528 -15.78 17.39 2.40
CA PHE A 528 -16.63 18.38 3.06
C PHE A 528 -17.93 18.64 2.29
N ILE A 529 -19.01 18.92 3.02
CA ILE A 529 -20.23 19.46 2.41
C ILE A 529 -19.94 20.83 1.74
N PRO A 530 -20.63 21.20 0.65
CA PRO A 530 -20.38 22.47 -0.06
C PRO A 530 -20.53 23.73 0.80
N ASP A 531 -21.36 23.67 1.83
CA ASP A 531 -21.62 24.74 2.78
C ASP A 531 -20.44 25.01 3.74
N ALA A 532 -19.61 23.99 4.00
CA ALA A 532 -18.45 24.13 4.87
C ALA A 532 -17.36 24.91 4.14
N LYS A 533 -17.05 26.11 4.66
CA LYS A 533 -15.95 26.95 4.15
C LYS A 533 -14.72 26.88 5.02
N TYR A 534 -14.85 26.36 6.24
CA TYR A 534 -13.73 26.05 7.10
C TYR A 534 -14.00 24.78 7.90
N VAL A 535 -12.93 24.10 8.29
CA VAL A 535 -12.96 22.96 9.21
C VAL A 535 -12.02 23.24 10.38
N GLY A 536 -12.52 23.06 11.60
CA GLY A 536 -11.72 23.06 12.82
C GLY A 536 -11.35 21.64 13.20
N ILE A 537 -10.06 21.34 13.25
CA ILE A 537 -9.49 20.05 13.61
C ILE A 537 -9.14 20.09 15.09
N ILE A 538 -9.83 19.29 15.89
CA ILE A 538 -9.82 19.35 17.36
C ILE A 538 -9.01 18.19 17.94
N GLN A 539 -8.09 18.49 18.86
CA GLN A 539 -7.31 17.52 19.62
C GLN A 539 -7.49 17.78 21.11
N ARG A 540 -7.91 16.75 21.87
CA ARG A 540 -8.03 16.81 23.33
C ARG A 540 -6.65 16.94 23.99
N THR A 541 -6.62 17.48 25.21
CA THR A 541 -5.40 17.72 25.99
C THR A 541 -4.88 16.43 26.63
N PHE A 542 -3.76 15.93 26.12
CA PHE A 542 -3.05 14.77 26.65
C PHE A 542 -1.55 15.05 26.76
N GLU A 543 -0.87 14.30 27.62
CA GLU A 543 0.58 14.41 27.82
C GLU A 543 1.36 14.23 26.52
N ASN A 544 0.93 13.30 25.66
CA ASN A 544 1.55 13.00 24.36
C ASN A 544 0.71 13.47 23.16
N ALA A 545 -0.11 14.52 23.35
CA ALA A 545 -0.93 15.03 22.26
C ALA A 545 -0.05 15.56 21.11
N ARG A 546 -0.32 15.10 19.89
CA ARG A 546 0.29 15.58 18.65
C ARG A 546 -0.77 15.67 17.58
N LEU A 547 -0.73 16.74 16.81
CA LEU A 547 -1.63 16.93 15.69
C LEU A 547 -0.83 17.12 14.41
N LYS A 548 -1.11 16.28 13.42
CA LYS A 548 -0.50 16.40 12.10
C LYS A 548 -1.57 16.41 11.02
N VAL A 549 -1.56 17.44 10.19
CA VAL A 549 -2.54 17.66 9.12
C VAL A 549 -1.82 17.72 7.78
N MET A 550 -2.38 17.02 6.81
CA MET A 550 -1.73 16.69 5.55
C MET A 550 -2.72 16.78 4.39
N ILE A 551 -2.20 17.06 3.19
CA ILE A 551 -2.96 17.02 1.93
C ILE A 551 -2.11 16.42 0.81
N ASN A 552 -2.76 16.09 -0.29
CA ASN A 552 -2.07 15.72 -1.53
C ASN A 552 -1.41 16.96 -2.13
N LYS A 553 -0.25 16.78 -2.77
CA LYS A 553 0.44 17.90 -3.44
C LYS A 553 -0.40 18.56 -4.53
N LYS A 554 -1.22 17.80 -5.26
CA LYS A 554 -2.14 18.35 -6.28
C LYS A 554 -3.29 19.18 -5.70
N ASP A 555 -3.49 19.10 -4.39
CA ASP A 555 -4.55 19.82 -3.68
C ASP A 555 -4.02 21.10 -3.00
N ILE A 556 -2.78 21.51 -3.30
CA ILE A 556 -2.23 22.81 -2.89
C ILE A 556 -3.20 23.93 -3.28
N GLY A 557 -3.47 24.83 -2.31
CA GLY A 557 -4.41 25.95 -2.48
C GLY A 557 -5.88 25.56 -2.41
N LYS A 558 -6.24 24.26 -2.39
CA LYS A 558 -7.64 23.83 -2.19
C LYS A 558 -8.03 23.79 -0.72
N ILE A 559 -7.08 23.53 0.17
CA ILE A 559 -7.22 23.65 1.62
C ILE A 559 -5.99 24.37 2.17
N GLU A 560 -6.22 25.33 3.07
CA GLU A 560 -5.16 26.22 3.57
C GLU A 560 -5.24 26.40 5.09
N LYS A 561 -4.10 26.36 5.78
CA LYS A 561 -4.02 26.75 7.19
C LYS A 561 -4.30 28.25 7.31
N VAL A 562 -5.17 28.64 8.23
CA VAL A 562 -5.51 30.05 8.45
C VAL A 562 -5.38 30.44 9.92
N LYS A 563 -5.07 31.71 10.19
CA LYS A 563 -5.28 32.33 11.50
C LYS A 563 -6.75 32.75 11.58
N PHE A 564 -7.54 32.08 12.43
CA PHE A 564 -8.99 32.23 12.40
C PHE A 564 -9.47 33.31 13.37
N LEU A 565 -9.00 33.27 14.63
CA LEU A 565 -9.29 34.29 15.64
C LEU A 565 -8.16 35.33 15.76
N GLY A 566 -6.95 34.99 15.33
CA GLY A 566 -5.81 35.91 15.37
C GLY A 566 -5.18 36.07 16.77
N ILE A 567 -5.26 35.03 17.60
CA ILE A 567 -4.62 35.00 18.91
C ILE A 567 -3.09 35.17 18.76
N PRO A 568 -2.43 35.99 19.61
CA PRO A 568 -0.99 36.03 19.68
C PRO A 568 -0.38 34.66 20.03
N GLU A 569 0.74 34.32 19.38
CA GLU A 569 1.48 33.08 19.65
C GLU A 569 2.04 33.05 21.08
N ASP A 570 2.22 31.85 21.65
CA ASP A 570 2.69 31.65 23.03
C ASP A 570 1.84 32.36 24.10
N THR A 571 0.53 32.48 23.86
CA THR A 571 -0.44 32.97 24.86
C THR A 571 -1.52 31.94 25.14
N TYR A 572 -1.97 31.85 26.40
CA TYR A 572 -3.18 31.15 26.76
C TYR A 572 -4.39 32.03 26.46
N ALA A 573 -5.23 31.52 25.55
CA ALA A 573 -6.52 32.08 25.20
C ALA A 573 -7.48 32.06 26.41
N ILE A 574 -7.87 33.22 26.93
CA ILE A 574 -8.78 33.33 28.09
C ILE A 574 -9.94 34.29 27.80
N ALA A 575 -11.09 34.07 28.42
CA ALA A 575 -12.17 35.08 28.49
C ALA A 575 -12.12 35.88 29.81
N ASP A 576 -11.57 35.28 30.86
CA ASP A 576 -11.53 35.80 32.22
C ASP A 576 -10.15 36.35 32.57
N ASP A 577 -10.08 37.53 33.18
CA ASP A 577 -8.82 38.09 33.69
C ASP A 577 -8.18 37.13 34.72
N PRO A 578 -6.83 37.05 34.82
CA PRO A 578 -6.15 36.17 35.77
C PRO A 578 -6.59 36.32 37.25
N SER A 579 -7.11 37.49 37.63
CA SER A 579 -7.66 37.77 38.97
C SER A 579 -9.11 37.29 39.16
N SER A 580 -9.78 36.80 38.12
CA SER A 580 -11.14 36.27 38.20
C SER A 580 -11.24 35.07 39.15
N SER A 581 -12.34 34.99 39.91
CA SER A 581 -12.65 33.82 40.74
C SER A 581 -12.80 32.54 39.91
N LEU A 582 -13.15 32.64 38.63
CA LEU A 582 -13.24 31.51 37.70
C LEU A 582 -11.86 30.91 37.38
N MET A 583 -10.78 31.68 37.56
CA MET A 583 -9.40 31.20 37.38
C MET A 583 -8.84 30.49 38.63
N SER A 584 -9.64 30.35 39.70
CA SER A 584 -9.22 29.89 41.05
C SER A 584 -8.46 28.56 41.11
N GLY A 585 -8.71 27.64 40.18
CA GLY A 585 -8.04 26.35 40.12
C GLY A 585 -6.73 26.32 39.34
N PHE A 586 -6.36 27.40 38.64
CA PHE A 586 -5.14 27.47 37.84
C PHE A 586 -3.99 28.10 38.64
N ASN A 587 -2.82 27.47 38.58
CA ASN A 587 -1.56 28.04 39.04
C ASN A 587 -1.03 29.06 38.02
N PHE A 588 0.01 29.81 38.32
CA PHE A 588 0.68 30.70 37.37
C PHE A 588 2.19 30.48 37.44
N ASN A 589 2.89 30.55 36.32
CA ASN A 589 4.34 30.54 36.27
C ASN A 589 4.86 31.88 35.75
N THR A 590 5.99 32.33 36.29
CA THR A 590 6.66 33.53 35.81
C THR A 590 6.92 33.44 34.30
N GLY A 591 6.57 34.50 33.56
CA GLY A 591 6.74 34.59 32.11
C GLY A 591 5.54 34.09 31.29
N GLU A 592 4.55 33.43 31.90
CA GLU A 592 3.34 33.02 31.18
C GLU A 592 2.55 34.22 30.67
N LYS A 593 1.93 34.06 29.50
CA LYS A 593 1.14 35.09 28.83
C LYS A 593 -0.30 34.62 28.67
N PHE A 594 -1.24 35.50 28.97
CA PHE A 594 -2.67 35.24 28.87
C PHE A 594 -3.32 36.31 28.01
N TYR A 595 -3.85 35.92 26.85
CA TYR A 595 -4.53 36.82 25.94
C TYR A 595 -6.04 36.80 26.23
N ASN A 596 -6.57 37.93 26.67
CA ASN A 596 -7.98 38.09 26.98
C ASN A 596 -8.76 38.44 25.71
N PHE A 597 -9.64 37.52 25.31
CA PHE A 597 -10.45 37.61 24.09
C PHE A 597 -11.44 38.75 24.08
N SER A 598 -11.97 39.13 25.24
CA SER A 598 -12.99 40.16 25.37
C SER A 598 -12.38 41.56 25.33
N THR A 599 -11.15 41.71 25.84
CA THR A 599 -10.47 43.01 25.97
C THR A 599 -9.36 43.22 24.96
N HIS A 600 -8.94 42.17 24.24
CA HIS A 600 -7.80 42.15 23.32
C HIS A 600 -6.47 42.55 23.95
N LYS A 601 -6.32 42.34 25.27
CA LYS A 601 -5.10 42.65 26.02
C LYS A 601 -4.35 41.39 26.42
N THR A 602 -3.03 41.51 26.52
CA THR A 602 -2.17 40.41 26.96
C THR A 602 -1.63 40.67 28.36
N SER A 603 -1.94 39.76 29.27
CA SER A 603 -1.41 39.76 30.63
C SER A 603 -0.15 38.89 30.68
N VAL A 604 0.96 39.43 31.20
CA VAL A 604 2.23 38.70 31.37
C VAL A 604 2.53 38.56 32.84
N ILE A 605 2.65 37.32 33.31
CA ILE A 605 3.00 37.02 34.70
C ILE A 605 4.44 37.45 34.95
N LYS A 606 4.65 38.42 35.86
CA LYS A 606 5.96 38.97 36.20
C LYS A 606 6.64 38.17 37.29
N GLU A 607 5.90 37.81 38.33
CA GLU A 607 6.38 36.97 39.42
C GLU A 607 5.26 36.00 39.80
N SER A 608 5.57 34.72 39.90
CA SER A 608 4.68 33.72 40.49
C SER A 608 5.03 33.54 41.97
N GLY A 609 4.00 33.57 42.83
CA GLY A 609 4.18 33.56 44.27
C GLY A 609 4.16 32.15 44.85
N VAL A 610 5.33 31.81 45.39
CA VAL A 610 5.64 30.65 46.22
C VAL A 610 4.66 30.57 47.40
N GLY A 611 4.00 29.42 47.56
CA GLY A 611 2.99 29.11 48.58
C GLY A 611 3.47 29.05 50.04
N SER A 612 4.32 29.99 50.45
CA SER A 612 4.57 30.21 51.88
C SER A 612 3.53 31.21 52.41
N PRO A 613 2.58 30.78 53.27
CA PRO A 613 1.66 31.71 53.89
C PRO A 613 2.46 32.73 54.71
N LEU A 614 2.33 34.01 54.38
CA LEU A 614 2.69 35.07 55.31
C LEU A 614 1.54 35.17 56.33
N LEU A 615 1.69 34.42 57.42
CA LEU A 615 0.79 34.52 58.57
C LEU A 615 0.87 35.95 59.14
N GLY A 616 -0.28 36.56 59.40
CA GLY A 616 -0.36 37.85 60.10
C GLY A 616 -0.58 39.08 59.22
N TYR A 617 -1.30 38.95 58.09
CA TYR A 617 -1.96 40.10 57.46
C TYR A 617 -3.47 39.94 57.59
N THR A 618 -4.09 40.82 58.38
CA THR A 618 -5.54 40.95 58.49
C THR A 618 -6.01 42.21 57.79
N VAL A 619 -7.16 42.11 57.13
CA VAL A 619 -7.80 43.22 56.42
C VAL A 619 -9.20 43.49 56.98
N ASP A 620 -9.61 44.77 56.95
CA ASP A 620 -10.98 45.20 57.19
C ASP A 620 -11.63 45.58 55.86
N ALA A 621 -12.74 44.94 55.50
CA ALA A 621 -13.53 45.24 54.31
C ALA A 621 -15.02 45.36 54.68
N THR A 622 -15.52 46.58 54.59
CA THR A 622 -16.95 46.91 54.76
C THR A 622 -17.70 46.69 53.44
N SER A 623 -18.87 46.05 53.51
CA SER A 623 -19.79 45.88 52.37
C SER A 623 -19.96 47.16 51.57
N GLY A 624 -19.76 47.08 50.24
CA GLY A 624 -19.86 48.23 49.33
C GLY A 624 -18.59 49.04 49.09
N LEU A 625 -17.48 48.77 49.79
CA LEU A 625 -16.19 49.46 49.59
C LEU A 625 -15.13 48.48 49.09
N SER A 626 -14.58 48.71 47.89
CA SER A 626 -13.48 47.91 47.31
C SER A 626 -12.11 48.27 47.90
N ILE A 627 -12.05 48.61 49.19
CA ILE A 627 -10.88 49.14 49.88
C ILE A 627 -10.58 48.25 51.10
N PHE A 628 -9.31 47.91 51.28
CA PHE A 628 -8.81 47.26 52.48
C PHE A 628 -7.82 48.15 53.21
N THR A 629 -7.85 48.08 54.55
CA THR A 629 -6.74 48.56 55.38
C THR A 629 -5.94 47.37 55.88
N VAL A 630 -4.63 47.35 55.60
CA VAL A 630 -3.70 46.36 56.13
C VAL A 630 -3.47 46.67 57.61
N LYS A 631 -3.94 45.81 58.52
CA LYS A 631 -3.78 45.99 59.97
C LYS A 631 -2.45 45.44 60.51
N THR A 632 -1.96 44.37 59.90
CA THR A 632 -0.75 43.64 60.32
C THR A 632 0.06 43.23 59.09
N GLY A 633 1.40 43.19 59.22
CA GLY A 633 2.34 42.88 58.12
C GLY A 633 2.96 44.10 57.42
N ASP A 634 3.96 43.87 56.56
CA ASP A 634 4.70 44.88 55.80
C ASP A 634 3.95 45.27 54.51
N PRO A 635 3.33 46.47 54.43
CA PRO A 635 2.60 46.91 53.26
C PRO A 635 3.51 47.16 52.05
N GLU A 636 4.82 47.36 52.21
CA GLU A 636 5.74 47.58 51.09
C GLU A 636 5.94 46.35 50.21
N LYS A 637 5.65 45.16 50.74
CA LYS A 637 5.63 43.90 49.97
C LYS A 637 4.39 43.75 49.07
N LEU A 638 3.46 44.70 49.11
CA LEU A 638 2.27 44.73 48.26
C LEU A 638 2.50 45.69 47.10
N SER A 639 2.55 45.18 45.86
CA SER A 639 2.70 45.97 44.63
C SER A 639 1.41 45.99 43.80
N LEU A 640 1.26 47.00 42.93
CA LEU A 640 0.16 47.09 41.97
C LEU A 640 0.16 45.84 41.06
N GLY A 641 -1.02 45.34 40.72
CA GLY A 641 -1.17 44.17 39.86
C GLY A 641 -0.99 42.82 40.54
N THR A 642 -0.68 42.82 41.83
CA THR A 642 -0.57 41.59 42.64
C THR A 642 -1.93 40.95 42.86
N ILE A 643 -2.05 39.64 42.60
CA ILE A 643 -3.26 38.83 42.84
C ILE A 643 -3.17 38.11 44.18
N PHE A 644 -4.19 38.29 45.02
CA PHE A 644 -4.37 37.61 46.30
C PHE A 644 -5.63 36.76 46.29
N TYR A 645 -5.81 35.94 47.33
CA TYR A 645 -7.09 35.29 47.59
C TYR A 645 -7.50 35.33 49.06
N ILE A 646 -8.82 35.33 49.27
CA ILE A 646 -9.49 35.16 50.56
C ILE A 646 -10.48 34.01 50.43
N ASN A 647 -10.57 33.17 51.46
CA ASN A 647 -11.64 32.17 51.58
C ASN A 647 -12.82 32.81 52.31
N SER A 648 -13.98 32.93 51.66
CA SER A 648 -15.20 33.48 52.24
C SER A 648 -16.34 32.46 52.24
N VAL A 649 -17.46 32.79 52.90
CA VAL A 649 -18.70 31.99 52.86
C VAL A 649 -19.24 32.07 51.43
N GLY A 650 -18.93 31.06 50.61
CA GLY A 650 -19.24 31.03 49.18
C GLY A 650 -18.07 30.60 48.27
N GLY A 651 -16.86 30.45 48.81
CA GLY A 651 -15.70 29.92 48.09
C GLY A 651 -14.47 30.82 48.14
N THR A 652 -13.47 30.50 47.33
CA THR A 652 -12.24 31.29 47.22
C THR A 652 -12.44 32.47 46.26
N VAL A 653 -12.25 33.69 46.77
CA VAL A 653 -12.32 34.93 45.98
C VAL A 653 -10.91 35.41 45.71
N ARG A 654 -10.58 35.60 44.43
CA ARG A 654 -9.32 36.23 43.99
C ARG A 654 -9.54 37.71 43.72
N PHE A 655 -8.52 38.52 43.98
CA PHE A 655 -8.57 39.95 43.73
C PHE A 655 -7.19 40.55 43.43
N LYS A 656 -7.20 41.63 42.67
CA LYS A 656 -6.05 42.40 42.21
C LYS A 656 -5.96 43.72 42.98
N ILE A 657 -4.76 44.10 43.40
CA ILE A 657 -4.49 45.47 43.86
C ILE A 657 -4.49 46.41 42.65
N VAL A 658 -5.41 47.37 42.63
CA VAL A 658 -5.55 48.39 41.57
C VAL A 658 -5.03 49.76 41.99
N GLU A 659 -4.95 50.03 43.30
CA GLU A 659 -4.36 51.25 43.85
C GLU A 659 -3.76 50.96 45.24
N LYS A 660 -2.72 51.70 45.64
CA LYS A 660 -2.12 51.64 46.97
C LYS A 660 -1.78 53.04 47.48
N LYS A 661 -2.22 53.36 48.70
CA LYS A 661 -1.90 54.60 49.43
C LYS A 661 -1.51 54.23 50.87
N GLY A 662 -0.21 54.05 51.10
CA GLY A 662 0.30 53.56 52.39
C GLY A 662 -0.21 52.15 52.72
N ASN A 663 -0.90 52.01 53.85
CA ASN A 663 -1.54 50.77 54.30
C ASN A 663 -2.96 50.55 53.75
N ILE A 664 -3.49 51.49 52.96
CA ILE A 664 -4.78 51.38 52.30
C ILE A 664 -4.57 50.87 50.87
N ILE A 665 -5.18 49.74 50.53
CA ILE A 665 -5.17 49.17 49.18
C ILE A 665 -6.58 49.17 48.59
N THR A 666 -6.72 49.66 47.37
CA THR A 666 -7.96 49.54 46.58
C THR A 666 -7.83 48.30 45.70
N THR A 667 -8.88 47.50 45.64
CA THR A 667 -8.90 46.23 44.91
C THR A 667 -10.09 46.16 43.96
N ASN A 668 -10.11 45.15 43.08
CA ASN A 668 -11.24 44.87 42.20
C ASN A 668 -12.26 43.88 42.82
N ILE A 669 -12.35 43.82 44.15
CA ILE A 669 -13.27 42.90 44.82
C ILE A 669 -14.74 43.24 44.54
N PRO A 670 -15.59 42.21 44.30
CA PRO A 670 -17.04 42.39 44.23
C PRO A 670 -17.61 43.00 45.52
N SER A 671 -18.49 44.00 45.38
CA SER A 671 -19.04 44.79 46.49
C SER A 671 -19.80 44.00 47.58
N SER A 672 -20.18 42.75 47.31
CA SER A 672 -20.94 41.89 48.21
C SER A 672 -20.09 41.10 49.22
N VAL A 673 -18.76 41.14 49.14
CA VAL A 673 -17.88 40.41 50.07
C VAL A 673 -17.62 41.25 51.32
N THR A 674 -18.00 40.75 52.49
CA THR A 674 -17.63 41.34 53.80
C THR A 674 -16.54 40.49 54.44
N ALA A 675 -15.41 41.10 54.83
CA ALA A 675 -14.29 40.39 55.45
C ALA A 675 -13.71 41.25 56.57
N ASN A 676 -13.93 40.83 57.83
CA ASN A 676 -13.38 41.49 59.00
C ASN A 676 -12.30 40.60 59.62
N ASP A 677 -11.12 41.16 59.83
CA ASP A 677 -9.94 40.49 60.41
C ASP A 677 -9.59 39.14 59.75
N THR A 678 -9.93 38.99 58.46
CA THR A 678 -9.70 37.75 57.73
C THR A 678 -8.26 37.67 57.25
N ALA A 679 -7.62 36.51 57.46
CA ALA A 679 -6.27 36.27 56.96
C ALA A 679 -6.27 36.25 55.43
N VAL A 680 -5.38 37.04 54.82
CA VAL A 680 -5.16 37.05 53.37
C VAL A 680 -3.98 36.15 53.04
N THR A 681 -4.10 35.30 52.02
CA THR A 681 -2.96 34.51 51.53
C THR A 681 -2.24 35.23 50.39
N PHE A 682 -0.92 35.34 50.55
CA PHE A 682 0.04 36.11 49.73
C PHE A 682 0.24 35.55 48.31
N PRO A 683 0.83 36.34 47.38
CA PRO A 683 0.33 36.38 46.01
C PRO A 683 0.33 35.05 45.31
N LEU A 684 -0.69 34.84 44.50
CA LEU A 684 -0.65 33.79 43.50
C LEU A 684 0.33 34.18 42.39
N CYS A 685 0.30 35.46 41.98
CA CYS A 685 1.24 36.07 41.06
C CYS A 685 1.10 37.60 40.97
N THR A 686 2.06 38.27 40.35
CA THR A 686 1.97 39.63 39.82
C THR A 686 1.92 39.58 38.29
N TYR A 687 1.20 40.52 37.66
CA TYR A 687 1.15 40.58 36.20
C TYR A 687 0.94 42.00 35.67
N ASP A 688 1.56 42.26 34.52
CA ASP A 688 1.34 43.46 33.73
C ASP A 688 0.37 43.15 32.59
N THR A 689 -0.48 44.11 32.25
CA THR A 689 -1.39 44.01 31.10
C THR A 689 -0.96 45.02 30.04
N TYR A 690 -0.72 44.52 28.83
CA TYR A 690 -0.35 45.31 27.65
C TYR A 690 -1.49 45.36 26.64
#